data_AF-A0AAV2PT11-F1
#
_entry.id   AF-A0AAV2PT11-F1
#
_cell.length_a   1.000
_cell.length_b   1.000
_cell.length_c   1.000
_cell.angle_alpha   90.00
_cell.angle_beta   90.00
_cell.angle_gamma   90.00
#
_symmetry.space_group_name_H-M   'P 1'
#
loop_
_entity.id
_entity.type
_entity.pdbx_description
1 polymer ?
#
loop_
_entity_poly.entity_id
_entity_poly.type
_entity_poly.pdbx_seq_one_letter_code
_entity_poly.pdbx_strand_id
1 'polypeptide(L)'
;SILISIDRLHRGLLRCICTSCLDLFTDDALENSIACWQWVLSARHDLTLPFMQEMIASWQESVDRHIGLFEKQVEEVDPLAAYEGCKLEPKAPNVGPHDIWIKFICERIEIAKYDSDAQVAMFAGLFHRTLNMTVGSQESKINRHIGAIGTRFRLLSCCLTLIQGDALPKSLSKNVLRERIYSACLDYFCSARSYPTQRPAQLQEDVNALLNFWNSLHADKKYLKTSHIGDFSSYQYSGGATLSPSIASDLRSTSGEFVMTNTGWINTVPLSSNTSTLSKRSSRSKRLVNPDIYVKDYLKKRALILSLLAVEIQRLKVWLQPPRPTGTGGEVTTPQEEALVKWLSGSFNSGKAWSGNTNLAWSIAPALAVYLPTRNRCIHRLDKDLVLLTVCKPIITLWLNDAIKLLLLTFHVLEFNQELNYMLTWAAVPPVKALAYFSRQYPPHPITAQYAVRVLSHYPSDTVLFYIPQLAQSLRYDTMGYVAEYIKVSGKRSQLLMHQLIWNMETNKYRDEDALEKDDQTHTVMRKMTIVLSADRSQPLNIIWERQAVHSAKLTNIIPIILRQQYCLTGKSVSKLEAVHSRLLNMLFYLFYMPDNCLKVRAQMASAGKSQCLKSPNGKRRQITMFEWKIIMFEGKSLSLIIRAWQITMFEGQNPNGKRRAIQVMIYKAIF
;
A
#
# COMPACT_ATOMS: atom_id res chain seq x y z
N SER A 1 -4.35 -44.48 8.11
CA SER A 1 -4.53 -45.92 8.37
C SER A 1 -5.46 -46.17 9.55
N ILE A 2 -5.15 -45.70 10.77
CA ILE A 2 -5.95 -45.96 11.99
C ILE A 2 -7.43 -45.62 11.82
N LEU A 3 -7.76 -44.45 11.26
CA LEU A 3 -9.16 -44.03 11.03
C LEU A 3 -9.94 -44.94 10.06
N ILE A 4 -9.23 -45.59 9.12
CA ILE A 4 -9.82 -46.48 8.12
C ILE A 4 -10.08 -47.85 8.72
N SER A 5 -9.22 -48.31 9.62
CA SER A 5 -9.32 -49.63 10.26
C SER A 5 -10.32 -49.72 11.41
N ILE A 6 -10.80 -48.60 11.95
CA ILE A 6 -11.76 -48.57 13.07
C ILE A 6 -13.18 -48.47 12.53
N ASP A 7 -14.07 -49.40 12.85
CA ASP A 7 -15.46 -49.36 12.35
C ASP A 7 -16.27 -48.14 12.85
N ARG A 8 -15.95 -47.59 14.03
CA ARG A 8 -16.69 -46.48 14.65
C ARG A 8 -16.12 -45.10 14.27
N LEU A 9 -17.02 -44.10 14.16
CA LEU A 9 -16.63 -42.69 13.98
C LEU A 9 -15.86 -42.17 15.21
N HIS A 10 -14.58 -41.86 15.03
CA HIS A 10 -13.77 -41.21 16.07
C HIS A 10 -13.53 -39.72 15.73
N ARG A 11 -14.46 -38.85 16.15
CA ARG A 11 -14.43 -37.41 15.82
C ARG A 11 -13.13 -36.70 16.22
N GLY A 12 -12.51 -37.08 17.33
CA GLY A 12 -11.25 -36.47 17.76
C GLY A 12 -10.11 -36.70 16.77
N LEU A 13 -10.03 -37.89 16.15
CA LEU A 13 -8.98 -38.20 15.17
C LEU A 13 -9.26 -37.49 13.85
N LEU A 14 -10.53 -37.44 13.45
CA LEU A 14 -10.97 -36.70 12.27
C LEU A 14 -10.65 -35.22 12.39
N ARG A 15 -10.95 -34.61 13.54
CA ARG A 15 -10.59 -33.23 13.85
C ARG A 15 -9.08 -33.03 13.77
N CYS A 16 -8.27 -33.87 14.42
CA CYS A 16 -6.81 -33.75 14.37
C CYS A 16 -6.26 -33.80 12.93
N ILE A 17 -6.81 -34.66 12.08
CA ILE A 17 -6.41 -34.75 10.66
C ILE A 17 -6.80 -33.49 9.87
N CYS A 18 -7.92 -32.85 10.20
CA CYS A 18 -8.35 -31.61 9.56
C CYS A 18 -7.60 -30.37 10.11
N THR A 19 -7.26 -30.36 11.40
CA THR A 19 -6.61 -29.20 12.05
C THR A 19 -5.09 -29.22 11.95
N SER A 20 -4.46 -30.38 11.72
CA SER A 20 -2.99 -30.50 11.69
C SER A 20 -2.32 -29.60 10.65
N CYS A 21 -3.00 -29.32 9.53
CA CYS A 21 -2.49 -28.42 8.50
C CYS A 21 -2.44 -26.94 8.95
N LEU A 22 -3.16 -26.57 10.01
CA LEU A 22 -3.13 -25.21 10.57
C LEU A 22 -1.92 -25.00 11.49
N ASP A 23 -1.46 -26.06 12.14
CA ASP A 23 -0.30 -25.99 13.05
C ASP A 23 1.02 -25.95 12.26
N LEU A 24 1.07 -26.62 11.10
CA LEU A 24 2.16 -26.53 10.12
C LEU A 24 1.62 -25.99 8.78
N PHE A 25 1.49 -24.66 8.69
CA PHE A 25 0.87 -24.00 7.53
C PHE A 25 1.84 -23.80 6.36
N THR A 26 2.21 -24.90 5.69
CA THR A 26 3.07 -24.92 4.49
C THR A 26 2.39 -25.64 3.33
N ASP A 27 2.87 -25.40 2.10
CA ASP A 27 2.33 -26.00 0.88
C ASP A 27 2.41 -27.54 0.97
N ASP A 28 3.60 -28.08 1.27
CA ASP A 28 3.83 -29.52 1.42
C ASP A 28 2.94 -30.16 2.49
N ALA A 29 2.76 -29.50 3.64
CA ALA A 29 1.94 -30.03 4.73
C ALA A 29 0.47 -30.14 4.32
N LEU A 30 -0.02 -29.17 3.57
CA LEU A 30 -1.40 -29.18 3.10
C LEU A 30 -1.61 -30.15 1.93
N GLU A 31 -0.67 -30.29 1.00
CA GLU A 31 -0.74 -31.32 -0.06
C GLU A 31 -0.85 -32.72 0.55
N ASN A 32 0.00 -33.01 1.54
CA ASN A 32 -0.05 -34.28 2.28
C ASN A 32 -1.37 -34.46 3.05
N SER A 33 -1.88 -33.38 3.66
CA SER A 33 -3.17 -33.40 4.36
C SER A 33 -4.32 -33.70 3.40
N ILE A 34 -4.34 -33.07 2.22
CA ILE A 34 -5.36 -33.29 1.18
C ILE A 34 -5.27 -34.72 0.63
N ALA A 35 -4.08 -35.26 0.41
CA ALA A 35 -3.91 -36.67 0.02
C ALA A 35 -4.51 -37.62 1.08
N CYS A 36 -4.28 -37.33 2.36
CA CYS A 36 -4.90 -38.07 3.46
C CYS A 36 -6.43 -37.93 3.45
N TRP A 37 -6.96 -36.72 3.24
CA TRP A 37 -8.39 -36.46 3.17
C TRP A 37 -9.05 -37.20 2.01
N GLN A 38 -8.45 -37.17 0.82
CA GLN A 38 -8.91 -37.90 -0.36
C GLN A 38 -8.93 -39.41 -0.11
N TRP A 39 -7.91 -39.95 0.57
CA TRP A 39 -7.88 -41.37 0.92
C TRP A 39 -8.98 -41.77 1.92
N VAL A 40 -9.24 -40.94 2.94
CA VAL A 40 -10.34 -41.18 3.89
C VAL A 40 -11.68 -41.17 3.18
N LEU A 41 -11.91 -40.20 2.30
CA LEU A 41 -13.16 -40.02 1.56
C LEU A 41 -13.41 -41.12 0.52
N SER A 42 -12.35 -41.73 -0.04
CA SER A 42 -12.48 -42.84 -0.98
C SER A 42 -12.63 -44.20 -0.29
N ALA A 43 -11.98 -44.39 0.86
CA ALA A 43 -12.07 -45.63 1.62
C ALA A 43 -13.38 -45.76 2.42
N ARG A 44 -13.95 -44.63 2.89
CA ARG A 44 -15.07 -44.59 3.82
C ARG A 44 -16.07 -43.48 3.50
N HIS A 45 -17.07 -43.80 2.67
CA HIS A 45 -18.13 -42.85 2.29
C HIS A 45 -19.01 -42.40 3.46
N ASP A 46 -19.16 -43.23 4.50
CA ASP A 46 -19.90 -42.93 5.72
C ASP A 46 -19.32 -41.73 6.49
N LEU A 47 -18.02 -41.46 6.33
CA LEU A 47 -17.33 -40.34 6.98
C LEU A 47 -17.43 -39.02 6.21
N THR A 48 -18.07 -38.97 5.04
CA THR A 48 -18.07 -37.79 4.16
C THR A 48 -18.67 -36.55 4.84
N LEU A 49 -19.88 -36.64 5.40
CA LEU A 49 -20.52 -35.49 6.07
C LEU A 49 -19.79 -35.07 7.36
N PRO A 50 -19.39 -36.00 8.27
CA PRO A 50 -18.57 -35.64 9.42
C PRO A 50 -17.24 -34.98 9.04
N PHE A 51 -16.56 -35.50 8.01
CA PHE A 51 -15.31 -34.93 7.52
C PHE A 51 -15.51 -33.50 7.02
N MET A 52 -16.56 -33.29 6.22
CA MET A 52 -16.92 -31.97 5.70
C MET A 52 -17.14 -30.96 6.83
N GLN A 53 -17.81 -31.36 7.92
CA GLN A 53 -18.01 -30.50 9.09
C GLN A 53 -16.69 -30.11 9.75
N GLU A 54 -15.80 -31.07 10.01
CA GLU A 54 -14.50 -30.81 10.65
C GLU A 54 -13.55 -30.01 9.75
N MET A 55 -13.56 -30.26 8.43
CA MET A 55 -12.80 -29.48 7.44
C MET A 55 -13.29 -28.03 7.40
N ILE A 56 -14.61 -27.80 7.38
CA ILE A 56 -15.18 -26.44 7.39
C ILE A 56 -14.87 -25.72 8.71
N ALA A 57 -14.90 -26.45 9.84
CA ALA A 57 -14.48 -25.91 11.13
C ALA A 57 -12.99 -25.51 11.11
N SER A 58 -12.14 -26.34 10.51
CA SER A 58 -10.70 -26.05 10.38
C SER A 58 -10.43 -24.86 9.45
N TRP A 59 -11.20 -24.72 8.36
CA TRP A 59 -11.17 -23.51 7.53
C TRP A 59 -11.61 -22.27 8.31
N GLN A 60 -12.67 -22.37 9.11
CA GLN A 60 -13.10 -21.24 9.94
C GLN A 60 -12.04 -20.87 10.97
N GLU A 61 -11.36 -21.86 11.55
CA GLU A 61 -10.23 -21.62 12.46
C GLU A 61 -9.07 -20.91 11.77
N SER A 62 -8.80 -21.16 10.47
CA SER A 62 -7.80 -20.40 9.71
C SER A 62 -8.19 -18.92 9.52
N VAL A 63 -9.49 -18.65 9.34
CA VAL A 63 -10.04 -17.28 9.29
C VAL A 63 -9.89 -16.60 10.65
N ASP A 64 -10.24 -17.30 11.73
CA ASP A 64 -10.25 -16.76 13.09
C ASP A 64 -8.82 -16.54 13.63
N ARG A 65 -7.87 -17.42 13.27
CA ARG A 65 -6.43 -17.27 13.58
C ARG A 65 -5.72 -16.22 12.69
N HIS A 66 -6.40 -15.64 11.70
CA HIS A 66 -5.84 -14.66 10.75
C HIS A 66 -4.56 -15.15 10.04
N ILE A 67 -4.58 -16.37 9.50
CA ILE A 67 -3.42 -16.93 8.79
C ILE A 67 -3.57 -16.82 7.26
N GLY A 68 -2.45 -16.72 6.55
CA GLY A 68 -2.36 -16.73 5.08
C GLY A 68 -3.26 -15.70 4.39
N LEU A 69 -4.33 -16.16 3.74
CA LEU A 69 -5.26 -15.30 2.98
C LEU A 69 -6.00 -14.28 3.88
N PHE A 70 -6.17 -14.62 5.16
CA PHE A 70 -6.88 -13.81 6.17
C PHE A 70 -5.95 -13.04 7.10
N GLU A 71 -4.64 -13.07 6.81
CA GLU A 71 -3.63 -12.32 7.53
C GLU A 71 -3.83 -10.81 7.36
N LYS A 72 -3.62 -10.05 8.44
CA LYS A 72 -3.66 -8.59 8.37
C LYS A 72 -2.55 -8.10 7.45
N GLN A 73 -2.89 -7.18 6.55
CA GLN A 73 -1.88 -6.59 5.66
C GLN A 73 -0.83 -5.86 6.49
N VAL A 74 0.43 -6.28 6.37
CA VAL A 74 1.55 -5.61 7.03
C VAL A 74 1.82 -4.30 6.30
N GLU A 75 1.92 -3.20 7.04
CA GLU A 75 2.29 -1.91 6.48
C GLU A 75 3.74 -1.97 5.97
N GLU A 76 3.90 -1.79 4.65
CA GLU A 76 5.21 -1.69 4.01
C GLU A 76 5.76 -0.27 4.22
N VAL A 77 7.05 -0.19 4.50
CA VAL A 77 7.72 1.10 4.62
C VAL A 77 7.76 1.74 3.25
N ASP A 78 7.23 2.95 3.12
CA ASP A 78 7.31 3.69 1.86
C ASP A 78 8.80 3.89 1.50
N PRO A 79 9.25 3.54 0.29
CA PRO A 79 10.63 3.78 -0.13
C PRO A 79 11.03 5.26 -0.09
N LEU A 80 10.06 6.17 -0.14
CA LEU A 80 10.22 7.62 0.05
C LEU A 80 10.27 8.05 1.53
N ALA A 81 10.19 7.10 2.45
CA ALA A 81 10.28 7.32 3.89
C ALA A 81 11.19 6.28 4.56
N ALA A 82 12.17 5.75 3.83
CA ALA A 82 13.13 4.79 4.36
C ALA A 82 13.92 5.38 5.54
N TYR A 83 14.20 4.54 6.55
CA TYR A 83 15.00 4.87 7.72
C TYR A 83 16.07 3.80 7.96
N GLU A 84 17.03 4.06 8.83
CA GLU A 84 18.12 3.12 9.07
C GLU A 84 17.61 1.79 9.67
N GLY A 85 18.09 0.66 9.13
CA GLY A 85 17.65 -0.67 9.55
C GLY A 85 16.30 -1.12 9.00
N CYS A 86 15.58 -0.29 8.23
CA CYS A 86 14.36 -0.72 7.56
C CYS A 86 14.67 -1.74 6.45
N LYS A 87 13.84 -2.79 6.34
CA LYS A 87 13.88 -3.74 5.22
C LYS A 87 12.79 -3.35 4.22
N LEU A 88 13.21 -2.92 3.04
CA LEU A 88 12.33 -2.52 1.94
C LEU A 88 11.88 -3.72 1.08
N GLU A 89 11.91 -4.93 1.65
CA GLU A 89 11.50 -6.13 0.96
C GLU A 89 9.96 -6.22 0.92
N PRO A 90 9.38 -6.67 -0.20
CA PRO A 90 7.93 -6.86 -0.30
C PRO A 90 7.47 -7.94 0.68
N LYS A 91 6.40 -7.66 1.43
CA LYS A 91 5.87 -8.57 2.46
C LYS A 91 4.59 -9.24 1.98
N ALA A 92 4.75 -10.18 1.06
CA ALA A 92 3.63 -10.96 0.56
C ALA A 92 3.11 -11.95 1.63
N PRO A 93 1.78 -12.09 1.80
CA PRO A 93 1.20 -13.09 2.69
C PRO A 93 1.43 -14.50 2.16
N ASN A 94 1.57 -15.48 3.05
CA ASN A 94 1.69 -16.88 2.67
C ASN A 94 0.33 -17.48 2.28
N VAL A 95 -0.05 -17.36 1.01
CA VAL A 95 -1.35 -17.83 0.49
C VAL A 95 -1.33 -19.21 -0.15
N GLY A 96 -0.13 -19.79 -0.37
CA GLY A 96 0.06 -21.07 -1.04
C GLY A 96 -0.82 -22.20 -0.48
N PRO A 97 -0.89 -22.41 0.85
CA PRO A 97 -1.72 -23.47 1.39
C PRO A 97 -3.21 -23.19 1.16
N HIS A 98 -3.69 -21.97 1.42
CA HIS A 98 -5.09 -21.64 1.09
C HIS A 98 -5.42 -21.85 -0.39
N ASP A 99 -4.47 -21.66 -1.30
CA ASP A 99 -4.66 -21.92 -2.73
C ASP A 99 -4.96 -23.38 -3.04
N ILE A 100 -4.16 -24.28 -2.47
CA ILE A 100 -4.31 -25.73 -2.64
C ILE A 100 -5.62 -26.19 -1.95
N TRP A 101 -5.94 -25.63 -0.77
CA TRP A 101 -7.20 -25.90 -0.09
C TRP A 101 -8.41 -25.49 -0.94
N ILE A 102 -8.36 -24.30 -1.55
CA ILE A 102 -9.44 -23.81 -2.42
C ILE A 102 -9.58 -24.70 -3.66
N LYS A 103 -8.49 -25.15 -4.27
CA LYS A 103 -8.52 -26.10 -5.40
C LYS A 103 -9.25 -27.39 -4.99
N PHE A 104 -8.93 -27.95 -3.82
CA PHE A 104 -9.66 -29.10 -3.26
C PHE A 104 -11.15 -28.79 -3.04
N ILE A 105 -11.49 -27.64 -2.43
CA ILE A 105 -12.88 -27.23 -2.23
C ILE A 105 -13.64 -27.13 -3.56
N CYS A 106 -13.02 -26.58 -4.61
CA CYS A 106 -13.62 -26.50 -5.95
C CYS A 106 -13.98 -27.90 -6.49
N GLU A 107 -13.02 -28.84 -6.45
CA GLU A 107 -13.25 -30.22 -6.90
C GLU A 107 -14.38 -30.90 -6.11
N ARG A 108 -14.38 -30.72 -4.78
CA ARG A 108 -15.41 -31.30 -3.90
C ARG A 108 -16.78 -30.69 -4.14
N ILE A 109 -16.87 -29.40 -4.47
CA ILE A 109 -18.13 -28.75 -4.83
C ILE A 109 -18.69 -29.34 -6.13
N GLU A 110 -17.86 -29.59 -7.14
CA GLU A 110 -18.35 -30.20 -8.39
C GLU A 110 -18.92 -31.61 -8.16
N ILE A 111 -18.33 -32.39 -7.25
CA ILE A 111 -18.87 -33.70 -6.86
C ILE A 111 -20.16 -33.53 -6.04
N ALA A 112 -20.13 -32.65 -5.03
CA ALA A 112 -21.23 -32.45 -4.08
C ALA A 112 -22.54 -32.02 -4.75
N LYS A 113 -22.48 -31.26 -5.85
CA LYS A 113 -23.66 -30.82 -6.63
C LYS A 113 -24.53 -31.97 -7.13
N TYR A 114 -23.96 -33.15 -7.33
CA TYR A 114 -24.67 -34.34 -7.83
C TYR A 114 -24.82 -35.44 -6.77
N ASP A 115 -24.09 -35.34 -5.66
CA ASP A 115 -24.05 -36.35 -4.61
C ASP A 115 -25.00 -36.02 -3.44
N SER A 116 -24.97 -34.78 -2.92
CA SER A 116 -25.72 -34.44 -1.71
C SER A 116 -25.98 -32.94 -1.52
N ASP A 117 -27.26 -32.58 -1.37
CA ASP A 117 -27.69 -31.22 -1.01
C ASP A 117 -27.13 -30.76 0.34
N ALA A 118 -26.90 -31.70 1.27
CA ALA A 118 -26.31 -31.37 2.57
C ALA A 118 -24.87 -30.88 2.43
N GLN A 119 -24.08 -31.46 1.52
CA GLN A 119 -22.71 -31.00 1.23
C GLN A 119 -22.74 -29.60 0.59
N VAL A 120 -23.63 -29.39 -0.38
CA VAL A 120 -23.84 -28.08 -1.04
C VAL A 120 -24.22 -27.01 0.00
N ALA A 121 -25.13 -27.32 0.92
CA ALA A 121 -25.53 -26.41 1.99
C ALA A 121 -24.38 -26.09 2.97
N MET A 122 -23.55 -27.09 3.31
CA MET A 122 -22.36 -26.89 4.14
C MET A 122 -21.34 -25.96 3.46
N PHE A 123 -21.07 -26.13 2.16
CA PHE A 123 -20.20 -25.22 1.39
C PHE A 123 -20.78 -23.80 1.30
N ALA A 124 -22.09 -23.66 1.06
CA ALA A 124 -22.74 -22.34 1.10
C ALA A 124 -22.57 -21.68 2.47
N GLY A 125 -22.70 -22.46 3.56
CA GLY A 125 -22.42 -22.01 4.92
C GLY A 125 -20.98 -21.55 5.12
N LEU A 126 -19.98 -22.28 4.61
CA LEU A 126 -18.58 -21.89 4.62
C LEU A 126 -18.37 -20.53 3.96
N PHE A 127 -18.93 -20.32 2.76
CA PHE A 127 -18.75 -19.05 2.05
C PHE A 127 -19.47 -17.88 2.75
N HIS A 128 -20.64 -18.13 3.34
CA HIS A 128 -21.35 -17.11 4.11
C HIS A 128 -20.56 -16.62 5.33
N ARG A 129 -19.80 -17.50 5.98
CA ARG A 129 -18.93 -17.16 7.12
C ARG A 129 -17.60 -16.51 6.67
N THR A 130 -17.07 -16.96 5.53
CA THR A 130 -15.78 -16.48 5.00
C THR A 130 -15.86 -15.09 4.37
N LEU A 131 -16.88 -14.84 3.54
CA LEU A 131 -17.00 -13.59 2.79
C LEU A 131 -17.81 -12.56 3.58
N ASN A 132 -17.28 -11.34 3.75
CA ASN A 132 -17.99 -10.24 4.40
C ASN A 132 -18.60 -9.26 3.38
N MET A 133 -19.57 -8.47 3.82
CA MET A 133 -20.24 -7.43 3.04
C MET A 133 -19.62 -6.03 3.24
N THR A 134 -18.68 -5.91 4.19
CA THR A 134 -17.93 -4.67 4.43
C THR A 134 -16.93 -4.43 3.31
N VAL A 135 -16.95 -3.22 2.72
CA VAL A 135 -16.02 -2.80 1.66
C VAL A 135 -15.20 -1.62 2.15
N GLY A 136 -13.87 -1.70 2.00
CA GLY A 136 -13.00 -0.55 2.23
C GLY A 136 -12.78 -0.18 3.70
N SER A 137 -12.95 -1.13 4.63
CA SER A 137 -12.51 -0.98 6.03
C SER A 137 -10.99 -0.83 6.13
N GLN A 138 -10.48 -0.20 7.18
CA GLN A 138 -9.04 -0.16 7.44
C GLN A 138 -8.47 -1.57 7.63
N GLU A 139 -9.13 -2.38 8.47
CA GLU A 139 -8.82 -3.79 8.62
C GLU A 139 -9.58 -4.62 7.58
N SER A 140 -8.88 -5.09 6.55
CA SER A 140 -9.44 -5.99 5.56
C SER A 140 -9.56 -7.41 6.11
N LYS A 141 -10.72 -8.07 5.93
CA LYS A 141 -10.92 -9.47 6.34
C LYS A 141 -10.18 -10.46 5.44
N ILE A 142 -10.01 -10.12 4.16
CA ILE A 142 -9.19 -10.85 3.20
C ILE A 142 -8.11 -9.88 2.74
N ASN A 143 -6.87 -10.33 2.75
CA ASN A 143 -5.72 -9.50 2.41
C ASN A 143 -5.88 -8.86 1.01
N ARG A 144 -5.51 -7.57 0.89
CA ARG A 144 -5.57 -6.78 -0.36
C ARG A 144 -4.25 -6.76 -1.12
N HIS A 145 -3.21 -7.42 -0.61
CA HIS A 145 -1.91 -7.52 -1.26
C HIS A 145 -2.02 -8.31 -2.58
N ILE A 146 -1.26 -7.87 -3.59
CA ILE A 146 -1.24 -8.50 -4.93
C ILE A 146 -0.84 -9.98 -4.89
N GLY A 147 0.03 -10.37 -3.95
CA GLY A 147 0.42 -11.76 -3.74
C GLY A 147 -0.74 -12.70 -3.40
N ALA A 148 -1.87 -12.17 -2.90
CA ALA A 148 -3.07 -12.93 -2.57
C ALA A 148 -4.13 -12.91 -3.69
N ILE A 149 -3.87 -12.20 -4.80
CA ILE A 149 -4.88 -11.89 -5.81
C ILE A 149 -5.44 -13.17 -6.46
N GLY A 150 -4.59 -14.10 -6.90
CA GLY A 150 -5.04 -15.33 -7.54
C GLY A 150 -5.89 -16.19 -6.61
N THR A 151 -5.38 -16.46 -5.40
CA THR A 151 -6.08 -17.24 -4.38
C THR A 151 -7.43 -16.62 -4.01
N ARG A 152 -7.50 -15.28 -3.84
CA ARG A 152 -8.74 -14.56 -3.60
C ARG A 152 -9.74 -14.74 -4.74
N PHE A 153 -9.34 -14.52 -5.98
CA PHE A 153 -10.26 -14.63 -7.12
C PHE A 153 -10.63 -16.07 -7.47
N ARG A 154 -9.80 -17.05 -7.10
CA ARG A 154 -10.12 -18.48 -7.17
C ARG A 154 -11.22 -18.84 -6.16
N LEU A 155 -11.11 -18.35 -4.91
CA LEU A 155 -12.18 -18.48 -3.91
C LEU A 155 -13.49 -17.84 -4.38
N LEU A 156 -13.43 -16.61 -4.91
CA LEU A 156 -14.61 -15.91 -5.40
C LEU A 156 -15.22 -16.61 -6.63
N SER A 157 -14.39 -17.17 -7.52
CA SER A 157 -14.85 -17.96 -8.67
C SER A 157 -15.58 -19.21 -8.20
N CYS A 158 -15.01 -19.94 -7.24
CA CYS A 158 -15.63 -21.11 -6.63
C CYS A 158 -17.02 -20.80 -6.05
N CYS A 159 -17.13 -19.70 -5.29
CA CYS A 159 -18.41 -19.27 -4.74
C CYS A 159 -19.40 -18.83 -5.83
N LEU A 160 -18.93 -18.19 -6.90
CA LEU A 160 -19.77 -17.72 -7.99
C LEU A 160 -20.32 -18.89 -8.82
N THR A 161 -19.51 -19.92 -9.13
CA THR A 161 -19.97 -21.11 -9.85
C THR A 161 -21.03 -21.87 -9.06
N LEU A 162 -20.91 -21.93 -7.73
CA LEU A 162 -21.92 -22.52 -6.85
C LEU A 162 -23.26 -21.77 -6.92
N ILE A 163 -23.24 -20.43 -6.96
CA ILE A 163 -24.45 -19.61 -7.08
C ILE A 163 -25.04 -19.64 -8.49
N GLN A 164 -24.22 -19.74 -9.53
CA GLN A 164 -24.70 -19.82 -10.91
C GLN A 164 -25.34 -21.18 -11.20
N GLY A 165 -24.94 -22.23 -10.49
CA GLY A 165 -25.61 -23.52 -10.53
C GLY A 165 -27.03 -23.50 -9.95
N ASP A 166 -27.79 -24.53 -10.32
CA ASP A 166 -29.13 -24.80 -9.79
C ASP A 166 -29.12 -25.60 -8.49
N ALA A 167 -27.95 -26.02 -8.01
CA ALA A 167 -27.77 -26.76 -6.76
C ALA A 167 -28.24 -26.00 -5.50
N LEU A 168 -28.24 -24.65 -5.54
CA LEU A 168 -28.76 -23.83 -4.45
C LEU A 168 -30.17 -23.32 -4.76
N PRO A 169 -31.13 -23.47 -3.82
CA PRO A 169 -32.50 -23.00 -4.01
C PRO A 169 -32.53 -21.48 -4.19
N LYS A 170 -33.48 -21.00 -5.01
CA LYS A 170 -33.73 -19.58 -5.22
C LYS A 170 -34.20 -18.95 -3.90
N SER A 171 -33.28 -18.34 -3.17
CA SER A 171 -33.50 -17.84 -1.83
C SER A 171 -32.84 -16.48 -1.62
N LEU A 172 -33.26 -15.76 -0.57
CA LEU A 172 -32.56 -14.56 -0.11
C LEU A 172 -31.10 -14.87 0.25
N SER A 173 -30.81 -16.05 0.79
CA SER A 173 -29.44 -16.49 1.11
C SER A 173 -28.53 -16.48 -0.12
N LYS A 174 -29.02 -16.99 -1.25
CA LYS A 174 -28.31 -16.97 -2.54
C LYS A 174 -27.98 -15.55 -2.99
N ASN A 175 -28.89 -14.61 -2.77
CA ASN A 175 -28.71 -13.19 -3.08
C ASN A 175 -27.71 -12.50 -2.14
N VAL A 176 -27.80 -12.78 -0.83
CA VAL A 176 -26.84 -12.30 0.17
C VAL A 176 -25.43 -12.79 -0.15
N LEU A 177 -25.29 -14.05 -0.57
CA LEU A 177 -23.99 -14.60 -0.94
C LEU A 177 -23.43 -13.89 -2.18
N ARG A 178 -24.28 -13.59 -3.18
CA ARG A 178 -23.87 -12.80 -4.35
C ARG A 178 -23.40 -11.40 -3.96
N GLU A 179 -24.11 -10.71 -3.06
CA GLU A 179 -23.67 -9.40 -2.55
C GLU A 179 -22.31 -9.49 -1.85
N ARG A 180 -22.07 -10.54 -1.07
CA ARG A 180 -20.78 -10.81 -0.41
C ARG A 180 -19.66 -11.05 -1.41
N ILE A 181 -19.90 -11.77 -2.51
CA ILE A 181 -18.93 -11.93 -3.61
C ILE A 181 -18.58 -10.56 -4.21
N TYR A 182 -19.60 -9.74 -4.51
CA TYR A 182 -19.39 -8.43 -5.12
C TYR A 182 -18.64 -7.49 -4.18
N SER A 183 -19.02 -7.47 -2.90
CA SER A 183 -18.37 -6.70 -1.85
C SER A 183 -16.91 -7.13 -1.67
N ALA A 184 -16.65 -8.44 -1.56
CA ALA A 184 -15.30 -8.97 -1.45
C ALA A 184 -14.45 -8.69 -2.70
N CYS A 185 -15.04 -8.65 -3.89
CA CYS A 185 -14.32 -8.23 -5.09
C CYS A 185 -13.96 -6.73 -5.03
N LEU A 186 -14.90 -5.86 -4.67
CA LEU A 186 -14.69 -4.42 -4.59
C LEU A 186 -13.72 -4.02 -3.48
N ASP A 187 -13.70 -4.78 -2.38
CA ASP A 187 -12.80 -4.57 -1.25
C ASP A 187 -11.31 -4.67 -1.64
N TYR A 188 -10.95 -5.53 -2.61
CA TYR A 188 -9.60 -5.59 -3.16
C TYR A 188 -9.16 -4.25 -3.77
N PHE A 189 -10.07 -3.54 -4.44
CA PHE A 189 -9.78 -2.29 -5.11
C PHE A 189 -9.75 -1.07 -4.17
N CYS A 190 -9.93 -1.27 -2.86
CA CYS A 190 -9.89 -0.21 -1.85
C CYS A 190 -8.47 0.08 -1.32
N SER A 191 -7.42 -0.52 -1.89
CA SER A 191 -6.02 -0.23 -1.60
C SER A 191 -5.32 0.51 -2.75
N ALA A 192 -4.17 1.12 -2.46
CA ALA A 192 -3.26 1.60 -3.48
C ALA A 192 -2.75 0.43 -4.35
N ARG A 193 -2.36 0.73 -5.60
CA ARG A 193 -1.81 -0.28 -6.51
C ARG A 193 -0.45 -0.78 -6.01
N SER A 194 -0.34 -2.06 -5.71
CA SER A 194 0.93 -2.75 -5.42
C SER A 194 1.47 -3.46 -6.66
N TYR A 195 2.78 -3.71 -6.71
CA TYR A 195 3.47 -4.35 -7.83
C TYR A 195 3.61 -5.85 -7.60
N PRO A 196 3.45 -6.70 -8.64
CA PRO A 196 3.56 -8.16 -8.47
C PRO A 196 4.93 -8.57 -7.93
N THR A 197 4.91 -9.35 -6.85
CA THR A 197 6.10 -9.88 -6.14
C THR A 197 6.32 -11.37 -6.42
N GLN A 198 5.38 -11.99 -7.14
CA GLN A 198 5.33 -13.42 -7.43
C GLN A 198 6.28 -13.79 -8.57
N ARG A 199 6.60 -15.09 -8.68
CA ARG A 199 7.31 -15.63 -9.84
C ARG A 199 6.44 -15.54 -11.11
N PRO A 200 7.02 -15.40 -12.31
CA PRO A 200 6.25 -15.25 -13.55
C PRO A 200 5.22 -16.36 -13.80
N ALA A 201 5.56 -17.62 -13.51
CA ALA A 201 4.64 -18.75 -13.67
C ALA A 201 3.42 -18.64 -12.74
N GLN A 202 3.64 -18.34 -11.46
CA GLN A 202 2.57 -18.14 -10.49
C GLN A 202 1.70 -16.92 -10.86
N LEU A 203 2.32 -15.82 -11.29
CA LEU A 203 1.58 -14.65 -11.74
C LEU A 203 0.73 -14.94 -12.98
N GLN A 204 1.19 -15.81 -13.89
CA GLN A 204 0.40 -16.25 -15.04
C GLN A 204 -0.82 -17.08 -14.60
N GLU A 205 -0.68 -17.97 -13.63
CA GLU A 205 -1.81 -18.69 -13.04
C GLU A 205 -2.81 -17.74 -12.37
N ASP A 206 -2.32 -16.73 -11.67
CA ASP A 206 -3.15 -15.71 -11.03
C ASP A 206 -3.93 -14.89 -12.07
N VAL A 207 -3.28 -14.46 -13.15
CA VAL A 207 -3.94 -13.78 -14.27
C VAL A 207 -5.03 -14.66 -14.88
N ASN A 208 -4.78 -15.95 -15.05
CA ASN A 208 -5.79 -16.90 -15.53
C ASN A 208 -6.97 -17.04 -14.55
N ALA A 209 -6.71 -17.05 -13.24
CA ALA A 209 -7.76 -17.07 -12.22
C ALA A 209 -8.64 -15.80 -12.30
N LEU A 210 -8.04 -14.62 -12.51
CA LEU A 210 -8.77 -13.38 -12.71
C LEU A 210 -9.58 -13.37 -14.01
N LEU A 211 -9.01 -13.87 -15.11
CA LEU A 211 -9.70 -13.99 -16.40
C LEU A 211 -10.92 -14.93 -16.27
N ASN A 212 -10.76 -16.07 -15.63
CA ASN A 212 -11.84 -17.02 -15.37
C ASN A 212 -12.96 -16.39 -14.51
N PHE A 213 -12.58 -15.64 -13.47
CA PHE A 213 -13.55 -14.91 -12.66
C PHE A 213 -14.29 -13.84 -13.48
N TRP A 214 -13.56 -13.07 -14.29
CA TRP A 214 -14.13 -12.01 -15.13
C TRP A 214 -15.15 -12.58 -16.12
N ASN A 215 -14.83 -13.70 -16.78
CA ASN A 215 -15.74 -14.38 -17.70
C ASN A 215 -16.99 -14.91 -17.00
N SER A 216 -16.81 -15.55 -15.84
CA SER A 216 -17.91 -16.08 -15.03
C SER A 216 -18.83 -14.96 -14.55
N LEU A 217 -18.26 -13.84 -14.10
CA LEU A 217 -19.01 -12.64 -13.73
C LEU A 217 -19.67 -11.98 -14.94
N HIS A 218 -19.02 -12.03 -16.11
CA HIS A 218 -19.60 -11.53 -17.35
C HIS A 218 -20.84 -12.36 -17.74
N ALA A 219 -20.81 -13.68 -17.56
CA ALA A 219 -21.98 -14.54 -17.76
C ALA A 219 -23.10 -14.33 -16.71
N ASP A 220 -22.76 -13.81 -15.50
CA ASP A 220 -23.70 -13.62 -14.37
C ASP A 220 -24.94 -12.79 -14.69
N LYS A 221 -24.86 -11.93 -15.72
CA LYS A 221 -26.01 -11.14 -16.22
C LYS A 221 -27.23 -12.00 -16.54
N LYS A 222 -27.04 -13.23 -17.02
CA LYS A 222 -28.13 -14.16 -17.35
C LYS A 222 -28.80 -14.66 -16.06
N TYR A 223 -28.00 -15.04 -15.07
CA TYR A 223 -28.46 -15.59 -13.80
C TYR A 223 -29.18 -14.54 -12.93
N LEU A 224 -28.76 -13.27 -13.00
CA LEU A 224 -29.45 -12.15 -12.33
C LEU A 224 -30.87 -11.90 -12.85
N LYS A 225 -31.12 -12.17 -14.14
CA LYS A 225 -32.47 -12.02 -14.72
C LYS A 225 -33.39 -13.18 -14.38
N THR A 226 -32.81 -14.37 -14.17
CA THR A 226 -33.54 -15.61 -13.85
C THR A 226 -33.77 -15.81 -12.34
N SER A 227 -33.03 -15.07 -11.50
CA SER A 227 -33.20 -15.06 -10.05
C SER A 227 -34.44 -14.27 -9.64
N HIS A 228 -35.62 -14.84 -9.88
CA HIS A 228 -36.84 -14.39 -9.21
C HIS A 228 -36.62 -14.54 -7.70
N ILE A 229 -36.84 -13.46 -6.95
CA ILE A 229 -36.97 -13.49 -5.50
C ILE A 229 -38.06 -14.54 -5.25
N GLY A 230 -37.70 -15.65 -4.59
CA GLY A 230 -38.65 -16.70 -4.29
C GLY A 230 -39.92 -16.08 -3.71
N ASP A 231 -41.08 -16.52 -4.19
CA ASP A 231 -42.37 -16.05 -3.74
C ASP A 231 -42.33 -15.90 -2.23
N PHE A 232 -42.45 -14.66 -1.75
CA PHE A 232 -42.87 -14.43 -0.38
C PHE A 232 -44.30 -14.96 -0.34
N SER A 233 -44.44 -16.26 -0.09
CA SER A 233 -45.72 -16.92 0.08
C SER A 233 -46.40 -16.24 1.25
N SER A 234 -47.25 -15.28 0.91
CA SER A 234 -48.41 -14.93 1.70
C SER A 234 -49.13 -16.24 1.99
N TYR A 235 -48.90 -16.81 3.18
CA TYR A 235 -49.84 -17.74 3.77
C TYR A 235 -51.18 -17.01 3.87
N GLN A 236 -52.02 -17.18 2.84
CA GLN A 236 -53.43 -16.84 2.94
C GLN A 236 -54.02 -17.82 3.94
N TYR A 237 -54.26 -17.35 5.16
CA TYR A 237 -55.23 -17.98 6.03
C TYR A 237 -56.60 -17.72 5.40
N SER A 238 -57.15 -18.75 4.78
CA SER A 238 -58.57 -18.87 4.50
C SER A 238 -59.32 -18.93 5.83
N GLY A 239 -59.92 -17.80 6.21
CA GLY A 239 -60.72 -17.68 7.43
C GLY A 239 -61.30 -16.29 7.55
N GLY A 240 -62.45 -16.08 6.91
CA GLY A 240 -63.23 -14.87 7.10
C GLY A 240 -63.84 -14.84 8.49
N ALA A 241 -63.58 -13.76 9.24
CA ALA A 241 -64.52 -13.18 10.20
C ALA A 241 -64.02 -11.78 10.59
N THR A 242 -64.87 -10.79 10.36
CA THR A 242 -64.78 -9.42 10.82
C THR A 242 -64.91 -9.34 12.35
N LEU A 243 -63.93 -8.82 13.09
CA LEU A 243 -64.14 -8.24 14.43
C LEU A 243 -63.12 -7.12 14.73
N SER A 244 -63.64 -6.01 15.27
CA SER A 244 -62.93 -4.81 15.76
C SER A 244 -62.14 -5.10 17.06
N PRO A 245 -61.16 -4.24 17.45
CA PRO A 245 -60.35 -4.50 18.64
C PRO A 245 -61.09 -4.06 19.91
N SER A 246 -61.08 -4.91 20.92
CA SER A 246 -61.44 -4.54 22.29
C SER A 246 -60.33 -5.01 23.23
N ILE A 247 -60.06 -4.14 24.18
CA ILE A 247 -58.95 -4.14 25.14
C ILE A 247 -59.40 -4.98 26.35
N ALA A 248 -58.61 -5.95 26.82
CA ALA A 248 -58.50 -6.31 28.24
C ALA A 248 -57.51 -7.44 28.49
N SER A 249 -56.93 -7.36 29.68
CA SER A 249 -55.95 -8.19 30.39
C SER A 249 -56.44 -9.60 30.75
N ASP A 250 -55.52 -10.58 30.84
CA ASP A 250 -55.11 -11.16 32.14
C ASP A 250 -54.10 -12.32 32.02
N LEU A 251 -53.26 -12.41 33.06
CA LEU A 251 -52.28 -13.46 33.32
C LEU A 251 -52.95 -14.79 33.71
N ARG A 252 -52.37 -15.93 33.30
CA ARG A 252 -51.87 -16.99 34.20
C ARG A 252 -51.19 -18.15 33.43
N SER A 253 -50.26 -18.77 34.14
CA SER A 253 -49.22 -19.71 33.74
C SER A 253 -49.67 -21.15 33.51
N THR A 254 -49.07 -21.84 32.54
CA THR A 254 -48.67 -23.27 32.64
C THR A 254 -47.54 -23.60 31.66
N SER A 255 -46.69 -24.51 32.10
CA SER A 255 -45.38 -24.95 31.62
C SER A 255 -45.37 -25.83 30.37
N GLY A 256 -44.27 -25.73 29.60
CA GLY A 256 -43.69 -26.86 28.86
C GLY A 256 -43.86 -26.85 27.33
N GLU A 257 -42.74 -26.57 26.66
CA GLU A 257 -42.34 -26.93 25.27
C GLU A 257 -41.95 -25.73 24.40
N PHE A 258 -40.64 -25.54 24.23
CA PHE A 258 -40.03 -24.48 23.43
C PHE A 258 -40.00 -24.87 21.95
N VAL A 259 -40.99 -24.40 21.20
CA VAL A 259 -40.87 -24.13 19.76
C VAL A 259 -40.85 -22.61 19.59
N MET A 260 -39.69 -22.04 19.28
CA MET A 260 -39.56 -20.59 19.08
C MET A 260 -39.75 -20.24 17.60
N THR A 261 -40.95 -19.75 17.28
CA THR A 261 -41.20 -18.82 16.18
C THR A 261 -40.86 -17.39 16.59
N ASN A 262 -40.39 -16.62 15.62
CA ASN A 262 -39.81 -15.27 15.69
C ASN A 262 -40.76 -14.16 16.20
N THR A 263 -40.26 -13.20 17.00
CA THR A 263 -40.34 -11.72 16.82
C THR A 263 -40.02 -10.94 18.12
N GLY A 264 -39.24 -9.85 18.01
CA GLY A 264 -39.15 -8.83 19.05
C GLY A 264 -37.77 -8.17 19.21
N TRP A 265 -37.32 -7.37 18.24
CA TRP A 265 -36.24 -6.40 18.49
C TRP A 265 -36.79 -4.98 18.42
N ILE A 266 -36.55 -4.29 19.52
CA ILE A 266 -36.91 -2.92 19.88
C ILE A 266 -36.28 -1.93 18.88
N ASN A 267 -37.08 -0.97 18.42
CA ASN A 267 -36.61 0.19 17.67
C ASN A 267 -36.03 1.23 18.63
N THR A 268 -34.73 1.53 18.49
CA THR A 268 -34.16 2.82 18.90
C THR A 268 -33.25 3.34 17.79
N VAL A 269 -33.79 4.22 16.95
CA VAL A 269 -33.00 5.08 16.07
C VAL A 269 -32.86 6.46 16.72
N PRO A 270 -31.65 7.06 16.80
CA PRO A 270 -31.56 8.48 17.03
C PRO A 270 -31.76 9.24 15.72
N LEU A 271 -32.42 10.39 15.85
CA LEU A 271 -32.75 11.32 14.78
C LEU A 271 -31.51 11.87 14.07
N SER A 272 -31.63 12.07 12.75
CA SER A 272 -31.03 13.23 12.07
C SER A 272 -32.00 13.75 11.01
N SER A 273 -32.34 15.03 11.18
CA SER A 273 -33.36 15.80 10.47
C SER A 273 -32.72 16.79 9.50
N ASN A 274 -33.32 16.93 8.31
CA ASN A 274 -33.71 18.18 7.63
C ASN A 274 -33.99 17.87 6.14
N THR A 275 -35.25 17.74 5.68
CA THR A 275 -36.22 18.77 5.21
C THR A 275 -35.74 19.56 3.99
N SER A 276 -36.33 19.39 2.79
CA SER A 276 -37.54 20.10 2.28
C SER A 276 -38.12 19.35 1.05
N THR A 277 -39.37 19.42 0.57
CA THR A 277 -40.67 20.04 0.91
C THR A 277 -41.75 19.37 0.02
N LEU A 278 -42.86 18.95 0.64
CA LEU A 278 -44.25 19.01 0.17
C LEU A 278 -44.66 18.47 -1.23
N SER A 279 -45.42 17.36 -1.25
CA SER A 279 -46.74 17.33 -1.92
C SER A 279 -47.64 16.22 -1.36
N LYS A 280 -48.90 16.59 -1.10
CA LYS A 280 -49.95 15.78 -0.47
C LYS A 280 -50.62 14.84 -1.47
N ARG A 281 -50.51 13.52 -1.26
CA ARG A 281 -51.67 12.59 -1.25
C ARG A 281 -51.20 11.20 -0.84
N SER A 282 -51.71 10.75 0.29
CA SER A 282 -51.50 9.42 0.84
C SER A 282 -52.24 8.36 0.03
N SER A 283 -51.51 7.37 -0.46
CA SER A 283 -52.01 6.00 -0.51
C SER A 283 -50.93 5.11 0.12
N ARG A 284 -51.33 4.29 1.10
CA ARG A 284 -50.49 3.28 1.74
C ARG A 284 -50.04 2.28 0.66
N SER A 285 -48.95 2.57 -0.03
CA SER A 285 -48.22 1.57 -0.79
C SER A 285 -47.33 0.82 0.19
N LYS A 286 -47.70 -0.43 0.52
CA LYS A 286 -46.76 -1.38 1.11
C LYS A 286 -45.58 -1.47 0.13
N ARG A 287 -44.43 -0.94 0.53
CA ARG A 287 -43.22 -0.84 -0.28
C ARG A 287 -42.64 -2.25 -0.52
N LEU A 288 -43.22 -2.98 -1.45
CA LEU A 288 -42.54 -4.13 -2.07
C LEU A 288 -41.37 -3.53 -2.86
N VAL A 289 -40.14 -3.88 -2.47
CA VAL A 289 -38.94 -3.50 -3.22
C VAL A 289 -39.09 -4.07 -4.63
N ASN A 290 -39.30 -3.20 -5.61
CA ASN A 290 -39.53 -3.60 -6.99
C ASN A 290 -38.31 -4.42 -7.49
N PRO A 291 -38.49 -5.70 -7.88
CA PRO A 291 -37.38 -6.59 -8.28
C PRO A 291 -36.55 -6.01 -9.43
N ASP A 292 -37.15 -5.18 -10.28
CA ASP A 292 -36.45 -4.50 -11.38
C ASP A 292 -35.41 -3.48 -10.91
N ILE A 293 -35.61 -2.85 -9.75
CA ILE A 293 -34.65 -1.90 -9.17
C ILE A 293 -33.43 -2.67 -8.65
N TYR A 294 -33.68 -3.78 -7.95
CA TYR A 294 -32.64 -4.66 -7.44
C TYR A 294 -31.74 -5.20 -8.56
N VAL A 295 -32.32 -5.76 -9.62
CA VAL A 295 -31.52 -6.28 -10.75
C VAL A 295 -30.71 -5.16 -11.41
N LYS A 296 -31.29 -3.96 -11.58
CA LYS A 296 -30.57 -2.81 -12.13
C LYS A 296 -29.35 -2.42 -11.29
N ASP A 297 -29.46 -2.43 -9.97
CA ASP A 297 -28.35 -2.06 -9.09
C ASP A 297 -27.23 -3.09 -9.09
N TYR A 298 -27.56 -4.39 -9.13
CA TYR A 298 -26.56 -5.45 -9.33
C TYR A 298 -25.87 -5.35 -10.69
N LEU A 299 -26.61 -4.99 -11.75
CA LEU A 299 -26.01 -4.79 -13.07
C LEU A 299 -25.04 -3.61 -13.10
N LYS A 300 -25.33 -2.53 -12.37
CA LYS A 300 -24.39 -1.40 -12.22
C LYS A 300 -23.14 -1.81 -11.43
N LYS A 301 -23.29 -2.49 -10.28
CA LYS A 301 -22.15 -3.01 -9.49
C LYS A 301 -21.30 -3.96 -10.32
N ARG A 302 -21.93 -4.90 -11.02
CA ARG A 302 -21.27 -5.85 -11.93
C ARG A 302 -20.49 -5.11 -13.02
N ALA A 303 -21.08 -4.10 -13.66
CA ALA A 303 -20.39 -3.33 -14.69
C ALA A 303 -19.14 -2.60 -14.14
N LEU A 304 -19.24 -2.00 -12.95
CA LEU A 304 -18.11 -1.38 -12.26
C LEU A 304 -17.00 -2.41 -11.97
N ILE A 305 -17.35 -3.57 -11.41
CA ILE A 305 -16.41 -4.66 -11.10
C ILE A 305 -15.70 -5.14 -12.37
N LEU A 306 -16.44 -5.37 -13.47
CA LEU A 306 -15.86 -5.85 -14.73
C LEU A 306 -14.86 -4.85 -15.32
N SER A 307 -15.15 -3.54 -15.24
CA SER A 307 -14.21 -2.52 -15.71
C SER A 307 -12.96 -2.43 -14.84
N LEU A 308 -13.09 -2.54 -13.51
CA LEU A 308 -11.94 -2.57 -12.59
C LEU A 308 -11.05 -3.79 -12.79
N LEU A 309 -11.64 -4.97 -12.92
CA LEU A 309 -10.93 -6.22 -13.17
C LEU A 309 -10.24 -6.22 -14.53
N ALA A 310 -10.90 -5.75 -15.58
CA ALA A 310 -10.31 -5.72 -16.91
C ALA A 310 -9.03 -4.86 -16.94
N VAL A 311 -9.03 -3.73 -16.23
CA VAL A 311 -7.86 -2.86 -16.11
C VAL A 311 -6.74 -3.52 -15.30
N GLU A 312 -7.08 -4.23 -14.23
CA GLU A 312 -6.08 -4.95 -13.43
C GLU A 312 -5.47 -6.12 -14.21
N ILE A 313 -6.29 -6.90 -14.92
CA ILE A 313 -5.82 -8.00 -15.78
C ILE A 313 -4.87 -7.47 -16.87
N GLN A 314 -5.26 -6.40 -17.57
CA GLN A 314 -4.40 -5.79 -18.59
C GLN A 314 -3.07 -5.33 -17.99
N ARG A 315 -3.09 -4.72 -16.80
CA ARG A 315 -1.89 -4.30 -16.09
C ARG A 315 -0.97 -5.48 -15.76
N LEU A 316 -1.50 -6.56 -15.19
CA LEU A 316 -0.71 -7.74 -14.83
C LEU A 316 -0.13 -8.45 -16.05
N LYS A 317 -0.87 -8.44 -17.16
CA LYS A 317 -0.37 -8.92 -18.46
C LYS A 317 0.80 -8.10 -18.98
N VAL A 318 0.68 -6.78 -18.97
CA VAL A 318 1.78 -5.87 -19.35
C VAL A 318 3.00 -6.07 -18.44
N TRP A 319 2.79 -6.42 -17.17
CA TRP A 319 3.88 -6.76 -16.26
C TRP A 319 4.56 -8.09 -16.61
N LEU A 320 3.79 -9.13 -16.95
CA LEU A 320 4.31 -10.42 -17.40
C LEU A 320 5.05 -10.31 -18.74
N GLN A 321 4.48 -9.54 -19.67
CA GLN A 321 4.99 -9.37 -21.03
C GLN A 321 5.00 -7.87 -21.37
N PRO A 322 6.11 -7.18 -21.06
CA PRO A 322 6.26 -5.79 -21.45
C PRO A 322 6.20 -5.65 -22.98
N PRO A 323 5.47 -4.67 -23.52
CA PRO A 323 5.34 -4.49 -24.96
C PRO A 323 6.73 -4.27 -25.58
N ARG A 324 7.15 -5.18 -26.45
CA ARG A 324 8.41 -5.06 -27.20
C ARG A 324 8.20 -4.08 -28.38
N PRO A 325 9.16 -3.20 -28.67
CA PRO A 325 9.04 -2.20 -29.74
C PRO A 325 9.03 -2.80 -31.16
N THR A 326 9.38 -4.07 -31.33
CA THR A 326 9.34 -4.79 -32.62
C THR A 326 8.16 -5.75 -32.62
N GLY A 327 7.17 -5.49 -33.49
CA GLY A 327 5.89 -6.20 -33.60
C GLY A 327 5.98 -7.64 -34.10
N THR A 328 6.74 -8.49 -33.42
CA THR A 328 6.86 -9.92 -33.69
C THR A 328 6.73 -10.71 -32.39
N GLY A 329 5.55 -10.63 -31.81
CA GLY A 329 5.02 -11.65 -30.92
C GLY A 329 3.55 -11.73 -31.23
N GLY A 330 3.13 -12.75 -31.99
CA GLY A 330 1.71 -13.07 -32.07
C GLY A 330 1.26 -13.40 -30.66
N GLU A 331 0.65 -12.44 -29.97
CA GLU A 331 -0.13 -12.73 -28.77
C GLU A 331 -1.15 -13.79 -29.21
N VAL A 332 -1.06 -15.00 -28.66
CA VAL A 332 -2.16 -15.95 -28.74
C VAL A 332 -3.26 -15.34 -27.90
N THR A 333 -4.04 -14.43 -28.49
CA THR A 333 -5.19 -13.83 -27.85
C THR A 333 -6.22 -14.94 -27.73
N THR A 334 -6.41 -15.43 -26.52
CA THR A 334 -7.54 -16.32 -26.27
C THR A 334 -8.84 -15.54 -26.55
N PRO A 335 -9.93 -16.18 -27.01
CA PRO A 335 -11.19 -15.48 -27.28
C PRO A 335 -11.73 -14.69 -26.08
N GLN A 336 -11.37 -15.12 -24.87
CA GLN A 336 -11.68 -14.46 -23.62
C GLN A 336 -10.98 -13.10 -23.48
N GLU A 337 -9.78 -12.97 -24.03
CA GLU A 337 -8.99 -11.74 -23.98
C GLU A 337 -9.49 -10.71 -24.99
N GLU A 338 -9.91 -11.15 -26.17
CA GLU A 338 -10.56 -10.29 -27.15
C GLU A 338 -11.83 -9.66 -26.59
N ALA A 339 -12.63 -10.44 -25.85
CA ALA A 339 -13.82 -9.95 -25.15
C ALA A 339 -13.47 -8.89 -24.09
N LEU A 340 -12.35 -9.07 -23.37
CA LEU A 340 -11.85 -8.12 -22.39
C LEU A 340 -11.39 -6.82 -23.04
N VAL A 341 -10.63 -6.89 -24.14
CA VAL A 341 -10.18 -5.71 -24.91
C VAL A 341 -11.37 -4.94 -25.48
N LYS A 342 -12.37 -5.66 -26.02
CA LYS A 342 -13.63 -5.06 -26.49
C LYS A 342 -14.41 -4.38 -25.37
N TRP A 343 -14.42 -4.97 -24.17
CA TRP A 343 -15.06 -4.34 -23.00
C TRP A 343 -14.35 -3.04 -22.60
N LEU A 344 -13.03 -3.05 -22.53
CA LEU A 344 -12.24 -1.86 -22.18
C LEU A 344 -12.48 -0.72 -23.17
N SER A 345 -12.38 -0.97 -24.47
CA SER A 345 -12.60 0.06 -25.50
C SER A 345 -14.02 0.65 -25.44
N GLY A 346 -15.05 -0.18 -25.23
CA GLY A 346 -16.42 0.29 -25.04
C GLY A 346 -16.64 1.04 -23.71
N SER A 347 -16.02 0.59 -22.62
CA SER A 347 -16.21 1.14 -21.28
C SER A 347 -15.59 2.54 -21.11
N PHE A 348 -14.49 2.86 -21.79
CA PHE A 348 -13.81 4.14 -21.64
C PHE A 348 -14.40 5.29 -22.46
N ASN A 349 -15.17 4.99 -23.50
CA ASN A 349 -15.72 6.00 -24.41
C ASN A 349 -16.96 6.75 -23.85
N SER A 350 -17.53 6.31 -22.72
CA SER A 350 -18.72 6.93 -22.11
C SER A 350 -18.39 7.75 -20.86
N GLY A 351 -17.90 8.98 -21.04
CA GLY A 351 -17.57 9.88 -19.92
C GLY A 351 -18.75 10.20 -18.98
N LYS A 352 -20.01 10.14 -19.47
CA LYS A 352 -21.22 10.30 -18.64
C LYS A 352 -21.49 9.08 -17.74
N ALA A 353 -21.17 7.86 -18.20
CA ALA A 353 -21.35 6.65 -17.39
C ALA A 353 -20.41 6.63 -16.18
N TRP A 354 -19.20 7.18 -16.34
CA TRP A 354 -18.19 7.18 -15.27
C TRP A 354 -18.49 8.12 -14.10
N SER A 355 -19.24 9.20 -14.32
CA SER A 355 -19.76 10.03 -13.22
C SER A 355 -20.72 9.22 -12.33
N GLY A 356 -21.64 8.48 -12.97
CA GLY A 356 -22.52 7.54 -12.26
C GLY A 356 -21.75 6.43 -11.53
N ASN A 357 -20.71 5.88 -12.15
CA ASN A 357 -19.84 4.88 -11.53
C ASN A 357 -19.04 5.44 -10.34
N THR A 358 -18.63 6.70 -10.40
CA THR A 358 -17.91 7.38 -9.31
C THR A 358 -18.81 7.56 -8.10
N ASN A 359 -20.05 8.03 -8.32
CA ASN A 359 -21.06 8.15 -7.26
C ASN A 359 -21.42 6.77 -6.68
N LEU A 360 -21.55 5.75 -7.53
CA LEU A 360 -21.78 4.38 -7.08
C LEU A 360 -20.61 3.88 -6.22
N ALA A 361 -19.38 4.04 -6.69
CA ALA A 361 -18.18 3.64 -5.95
C ALA A 361 -18.13 4.33 -4.58
N TRP A 362 -18.40 5.64 -4.52
CA TRP A 362 -18.45 6.41 -3.28
C TRP A 362 -19.54 5.91 -2.32
N SER A 363 -20.73 5.58 -2.86
CA SER A 363 -21.84 5.03 -2.07
C SER A 363 -21.54 3.65 -1.49
N ILE A 364 -20.69 2.87 -2.15
CA ILE A 364 -20.24 1.55 -1.66
C ILE A 364 -19.14 1.73 -0.62
N ALA A 365 -18.06 2.44 -0.98
CA ALA A 365 -16.95 2.75 -0.10
C ALA A 365 -16.17 3.98 -0.61
N PRO A 366 -15.93 5.02 0.22
CA PRO A 366 -15.10 6.16 -0.16
C PRO A 366 -13.69 5.77 -0.61
N ALA A 367 -13.09 4.75 0.02
CA ALA A 367 -11.78 4.22 -0.35
C ALA A 367 -11.73 3.73 -1.80
N LEU A 368 -12.76 3.02 -2.25
CA LEU A 368 -12.88 2.54 -3.63
C LEU A 368 -12.89 3.71 -4.63
N ALA A 369 -13.64 4.76 -4.30
CA ALA A 369 -13.79 5.94 -5.15
C ALA A 369 -12.48 6.73 -5.25
N VAL A 370 -11.77 6.93 -4.13
CA VAL A 370 -10.47 7.62 -4.07
C VAL A 370 -9.42 6.95 -4.95
N TYR A 371 -9.39 5.61 -5.00
CA TYR A 371 -8.42 4.90 -5.83
C TYR A 371 -8.86 4.67 -7.28
N LEU A 372 -10.08 5.07 -7.66
CA LEU A 372 -10.60 4.90 -9.03
C LEU A 372 -9.81 5.66 -10.11
N PRO A 373 -9.29 6.88 -9.90
CA PRO A 373 -8.48 7.58 -10.89
C PRO A 373 -7.09 6.95 -11.07
N THR A 374 -6.50 6.42 -10.00
CA THR A 374 -5.21 5.70 -10.07
C THR A 374 -5.32 4.46 -10.95
N ARG A 375 -6.49 3.79 -10.84
CA ARG A 375 -7.23 2.95 -11.78
C ARG A 375 -7.12 3.26 -13.28
N ASN A 376 -7.83 4.33 -13.62
CA ASN A 376 -8.33 4.61 -14.96
C ASN A 376 -7.80 5.98 -15.40
N ARG A 377 -6.49 6.05 -15.64
CA ARG A 377 -5.80 7.30 -15.99
C ARG A 377 -6.34 7.98 -17.27
N CYS A 378 -7.05 7.22 -18.12
CA CYS A 378 -7.64 7.71 -19.35
C CYS A 378 -8.90 8.57 -19.14
N ILE A 379 -9.44 8.66 -17.92
CA ILE A 379 -10.70 9.35 -17.63
C ILE A 379 -10.46 10.63 -16.81
N HIS A 380 -10.22 11.74 -17.51
CA HIS A 380 -9.91 13.04 -16.90
C HIS A 380 -11.04 13.67 -16.06
N ARG A 381 -12.29 13.18 -16.13
CA ARG A 381 -13.43 13.73 -15.38
C ARG A 381 -13.57 13.18 -13.96
N LEU A 382 -12.94 12.04 -13.65
CA LEU A 382 -13.10 11.38 -12.34
C LEU A 382 -12.67 12.29 -11.20
N ASP A 383 -11.57 13.03 -11.39
CA ASP A 383 -11.02 13.88 -10.35
C ASP A 383 -11.98 15.00 -9.94
N LYS A 384 -12.74 15.59 -10.89
CA LYS A 384 -13.68 16.69 -10.59
C LYS A 384 -14.84 16.24 -9.69
N ASP A 385 -15.45 15.10 -10.00
CA ASP A 385 -16.57 14.56 -9.24
C ASP A 385 -16.11 14.10 -7.84
N LEU A 386 -14.93 13.48 -7.75
CA LEU A 386 -14.34 13.04 -6.49
C LEU A 386 -13.95 14.20 -5.57
N VAL A 387 -13.46 15.31 -6.14
CA VAL A 387 -13.14 16.52 -5.37
C VAL A 387 -14.40 17.03 -4.66
N LEU A 388 -15.53 17.17 -5.36
CA LEU A 388 -16.79 17.61 -4.77
C LEU A 388 -17.26 16.66 -3.66
N LEU A 389 -17.22 15.35 -3.90
CA LEU A 389 -17.62 14.35 -2.91
C LEU A 389 -16.74 14.36 -1.65
N THR A 390 -15.42 14.54 -1.82
CA THR A 390 -14.45 14.59 -0.73
C THR A 390 -14.63 15.85 0.11
N VAL A 391 -14.85 17.01 -0.52
CA VAL A 391 -15.11 18.27 0.18
C VAL A 391 -16.43 18.23 0.94
N CYS A 392 -17.49 17.61 0.38
CA CYS A 392 -18.77 17.48 1.08
C CYS A 392 -18.73 16.53 2.29
N LYS A 393 -17.81 15.56 2.30
CA LYS A 393 -17.72 14.53 3.36
C LYS A 393 -16.26 14.15 3.65
N PRO A 394 -15.45 15.03 4.25
CA PRO A 394 -14.02 14.76 4.47
C PRO A 394 -13.76 13.73 5.58
N ILE A 395 -14.62 13.67 6.61
CA ILE A 395 -14.44 12.83 7.80
C ILE A 395 -14.24 11.35 7.46
N ILE A 396 -15.03 10.83 6.51
CA ILE A 396 -14.98 9.41 6.11
C ILE A 396 -13.73 9.04 5.31
N THR A 397 -12.94 10.03 4.86
CA THR A 397 -11.71 9.86 4.08
C THR A 397 -10.42 10.22 4.83
N LEU A 398 -10.49 10.67 6.09
CA LEU A 398 -9.34 11.15 6.87
C LEU A 398 -8.18 10.14 6.95
N TRP A 399 -8.50 8.86 6.98
CA TRP A 399 -7.52 7.77 7.08
C TRP A 399 -6.86 7.41 5.76
N LEU A 400 -7.33 7.95 4.63
CA LEU A 400 -6.79 7.68 3.31
C LEU A 400 -5.74 8.73 2.95
N ASN A 401 -4.46 8.36 3.03
CA ASN A 401 -3.33 9.26 2.72
C ASN A 401 -3.42 9.90 1.32
N ASP A 402 -3.95 9.20 0.33
CA ASP A 402 -4.03 9.69 -1.05
C ASP A 402 -5.23 10.62 -1.32
N ALA A 403 -6.26 10.60 -0.47
CA ALA A 403 -7.43 11.44 -0.62
C ALA A 403 -7.15 12.94 -0.35
N ILE A 404 -6.09 13.24 0.40
CA ILE A 404 -5.68 14.63 0.68
C ILE A 404 -5.40 15.43 -0.59
N LYS A 405 -4.91 14.78 -1.66
CA LYS A 405 -4.65 15.43 -2.94
C LYS A 405 -5.94 15.97 -3.56
N LEU A 406 -7.06 15.27 -3.37
CA LEU A 406 -8.37 15.70 -3.90
C LEU A 406 -8.90 16.92 -3.15
N LEU A 407 -8.66 17.00 -1.83
CA LEU A 407 -9.00 18.19 -1.05
C LEU A 407 -8.22 19.43 -1.51
N LEU A 408 -6.97 19.24 -1.97
CA LEU A 408 -6.06 20.31 -2.39
C LEU A 408 -6.14 20.66 -3.88
N LEU A 409 -6.66 19.76 -4.73
CA LEU A 409 -6.76 19.96 -6.18
C LEU A 409 -7.80 21.01 -6.57
N THR A 410 -8.74 21.33 -5.66
CA THR A 410 -9.76 22.33 -5.89
C THR A 410 -9.10 23.71 -6.00
N PHE A 411 -8.86 24.14 -7.23
CA PHE A 411 -8.11 25.32 -7.67
C PHE A 411 -8.67 26.68 -7.17
N HIS A 412 -9.55 26.70 -6.18
CA HIS A 412 -10.20 27.90 -5.61
C HIS A 412 -10.24 27.93 -4.06
N VAL A 413 -9.57 27.00 -3.37
CA VAL A 413 -9.84 26.71 -1.94
C VAL A 413 -8.88 27.35 -0.93
N LEU A 414 -7.89 28.13 -1.36
CA LEU A 414 -6.96 28.76 -0.41
C LEU A 414 -7.42 30.11 0.13
N GLU A 415 -8.63 30.56 -0.23
CA GLU A 415 -9.16 31.81 0.30
C GLU A 415 -10.31 31.68 1.33
N PHE A 416 -11.16 30.62 1.35
CA PHE A 416 -12.38 30.65 2.20
C PHE A 416 -12.97 29.35 2.81
N ASN A 417 -12.32 28.18 2.76
CA ASN A 417 -12.99 26.94 3.21
C ASN A 417 -12.60 26.46 4.63
N GLN A 418 -13.60 26.41 5.53
CA GLN A 418 -13.51 25.75 6.85
C GLN A 418 -13.14 24.26 6.75
N GLU A 419 -13.44 23.62 5.61
CA GLU A 419 -13.15 22.22 5.32
C GLU A 419 -11.64 21.89 5.30
N LEU A 420 -10.77 22.89 5.12
CA LEU A 420 -9.33 22.66 5.17
C LEU A 420 -8.85 22.28 6.58
N ASN A 421 -9.59 22.64 7.65
CA ASN A 421 -9.25 22.28 9.02
C ASN A 421 -9.13 20.76 9.24
N TYR A 422 -9.90 19.96 8.49
CA TYR A 422 -9.83 18.50 8.54
C TYR A 422 -8.46 17.95 8.11
N MET A 423 -7.67 18.74 7.37
CA MET A 423 -6.29 18.41 7.02
C MET A 423 -5.41 18.20 8.26
N LEU A 424 -5.64 18.96 9.35
CA LEU A 424 -4.84 18.84 10.58
C LEU A 424 -4.96 17.48 11.27
N THR A 425 -6.03 16.73 11.00
CA THR A 425 -6.28 15.38 11.53
C THR A 425 -6.08 14.28 10.48
N TRP A 426 -5.70 14.62 9.25
CA TRP A 426 -5.53 13.65 8.16
C TRP A 426 -4.41 12.66 8.48
N ALA A 427 -4.44 11.47 7.90
CA ALA A 427 -3.36 10.50 8.02
C ALA A 427 -2.09 10.99 7.30
N ALA A 428 -0.91 10.57 7.81
CA ALA A 428 0.37 11.12 7.39
C ALA A 428 0.77 10.71 5.97
N VAL A 429 1.26 11.66 5.18
CA VAL A 429 1.78 11.42 3.82
C VAL A 429 3.30 11.26 3.81
N PRO A 430 3.89 10.67 2.75
CA PRO A 430 5.34 10.58 2.62
C PRO A 430 6.02 11.95 2.69
N PRO A 431 7.25 12.05 3.25
CA PRO A 431 7.95 13.33 3.46
C PRO A 431 8.04 14.20 2.21
N VAL A 432 8.23 13.59 1.02
CA VAL A 432 8.26 14.30 -0.27
C VAL A 432 6.96 15.05 -0.55
N LYS A 433 5.81 14.43 -0.28
CA LYS A 433 4.50 15.07 -0.47
C LYS A 433 4.30 16.20 0.55
N ALA A 434 4.75 16.01 1.80
CA ALA A 434 4.69 17.05 2.82
C ALA A 434 5.55 18.27 2.45
N LEU A 435 6.78 18.04 1.97
CA LEU A 435 7.69 19.10 1.51
C LEU A 435 7.16 19.85 0.29
N ALA A 436 6.36 19.21 -0.56
CA ALA A 436 5.74 19.88 -1.70
C ALA A 436 4.85 21.05 -1.28
N TYR A 437 4.22 21.01 -0.10
CA TYR A 437 3.39 22.11 0.43
C TYR A 437 4.19 23.36 0.79
N PHE A 438 5.51 23.26 0.94
CA PHE A 438 6.40 24.41 1.10
C PHE A 438 7.02 24.87 -0.22
N SER A 439 6.57 24.33 -1.36
CA SER A 439 7.06 24.70 -2.69
C SER A 439 6.10 25.65 -3.41
N ARG A 440 6.54 26.24 -4.53
CA ARG A 440 5.70 27.10 -5.39
C ARG A 440 4.46 26.41 -5.98
N GLN A 441 4.34 25.08 -5.86
CA GLN A 441 3.21 24.32 -6.38
C GLN A 441 1.90 24.61 -5.62
N TYR A 442 2.01 25.08 -4.37
CA TYR A 442 0.88 25.39 -3.51
C TYR A 442 1.09 26.80 -2.93
N PRO A 443 0.07 27.67 -2.88
CA PRO A 443 0.25 28.95 -2.22
C PRO A 443 0.28 28.78 -0.69
N PRO A 444 1.00 29.67 0.01
CA PRO A 444 1.31 29.50 1.43
C PRO A 444 0.04 29.65 2.28
N HIS A 445 -0.25 28.64 3.10
CA HIS A 445 -1.43 28.61 3.97
C HIS A 445 -1.07 28.02 5.35
N PRO A 446 -1.56 28.58 6.47
CA PRO A 446 -1.15 28.14 7.81
C PRO A 446 -1.51 26.67 8.08
N ILE A 447 -2.69 26.22 7.65
CA ILE A 447 -3.13 24.84 7.85
C ILE A 447 -2.27 23.83 7.07
N THR A 448 -1.93 24.15 5.80
CA THR A 448 -1.12 23.24 4.99
C THR A 448 0.31 23.14 5.53
N ALA A 449 0.85 24.26 6.03
CA ALA A 449 2.14 24.31 6.69
C ALA A 449 2.15 23.54 8.02
N GLN A 450 1.14 23.72 8.88
CA GLN A 450 1.01 22.96 10.14
C GLN A 450 0.90 21.46 9.90
N TYR A 451 0.09 21.05 8.93
CA TYR A 451 0.00 19.65 8.52
C TYR A 451 1.35 19.11 8.04
N ALA A 452 2.05 19.85 7.17
CA ALA A 452 3.36 19.44 6.66
C ALA A 452 4.39 19.29 7.77
N VAL A 453 4.46 20.24 8.72
CA VAL A 453 5.34 20.15 9.90
C VAL A 453 4.98 18.95 10.78
N ARG A 454 3.69 18.70 11.02
CA ARG A 454 3.22 17.53 11.80
C ARG A 454 3.65 16.22 11.14
N VAL A 455 3.48 16.12 9.81
CA VAL A 455 3.88 14.94 9.03
C VAL A 455 5.39 14.73 9.10
N LEU A 456 6.19 15.78 8.87
CA LEU A 456 7.66 15.67 8.96
C LEU A 456 8.12 15.30 10.39
N SER A 457 7.44 15.81 11.41
CA SER A 457 7.73 15.49 12.82
C SER A 457 7.35 14.07 13.24
N HIS A 458 6.51 13.39 12.47
CA HIS A 458 6.11 11.99 12.71
C HIS A 458 7.21 11.00 12.29
N TYR A 459 8.01 11.35 11.28
CA TYR A 459 9.09 10.51 10.78
C TYR A 459 10.37 10.60 11.63
N PRO A 460 11.19 9.54 11.69
CA PRO A 460 12.48 9.58 12.36
C PRO A 460 13.44 10.56 11.66
N SER A 461 14.43 11.06 12.40
CA SER A 461 15.39 12.07 11.91
C SER A 461 16.20 11.57 10.71
N ASP A 462 16.44 10.27 10.61
CA ASP A 462 17.25 9.65 9.55
C ASP A 462 16.52 9.69 8.20
N THR A 463 15.20 9.52 8.20
CA THR A 463 14.36 9.72 7.01
C THR A 463 14.41 11.17 6.55
N VAL A 464 14.35 12.12 7.49
CA VAL A 464 14.39 13.55 7.19
C VAL A 464 15.77 13.97 6.68
N LEU A 465 16.85 13.31 7.14
CA LEU A 465 18.22 13.57 6.72
C LEU A 465 18.38 13.46 5.20
N PHE A 466 17.72 12.46 4.60
CA PHE A 466 17.71 12.29 3.15
C PHE A 466 17.14 13.51 2.40
N TYR A 467 16.21 14.25 3.01
CA TYR A 467 15.52 15.39 2.39
C TYR A 467 16.06 16.77 2.81
N ILE A 468 17.21 16.84 3.47
CA ILE A 468 17.83 18.11 3.92
C ILE A 468 17.96 19.15 2.80
N PRO A 469 18.46 18.83 1.59
CA PRO A 469 18.56 19.81 0.51
C PRO A 469 17.21 20.43 0.13
N GLN A 470 16.14 19.63 0.12
CA GLN A 470 14.78 20.07 -0.19
C GLN A 470 14.21 20.90 0.97
N LEU A 471 14.46 20.48 2.22
CA LEU A 471 14.02 21.20 3.42
C LEU A 471 14.70 22.57 3.53
N ALA A 472 16.02 22.66 3.33
CA ALA A 472 16.73 23.93 3.32
C ALA A 472 16.25 24.85 2.18
N GLN A 473 15.92 24.28 1.02
CA GLN A 473 15.35 25.02 -0.10
C GLN A 473 13.91 25.53 0.19
N SER A 474 13.17 24.86 1.07
CA SER A 474 11.82 25.28 1.42
C SER A 474 11.77 26.57 2.27
N LEU A 475 12.86 26.91 2.97
CA LEU A 475 13.01 28.19 3.68
C LEU A 475 12.87 29.42 2.77
N ARG A 476 13.06 29.26 1.45
CA ARG A 476 12.87 30.34 0.48
C ARG A 476 11.43 30.84 0.42
N TYR A 477 10.48 29.97 0.71
CA TYR A 477 9.04 30.23 0.58
C TYR A 477 8.34 30.25 1.95
N ASP A 478 9.10 30.20 3.05
CA ASP A 478 8.56 30.19 4.41
C ASP A 478 8.18 31.61 4.85
N THR A 479 6.98 32.04 4.49
CA THR A 479 6.44 33.36 4.87
C THR A 479 5.98 33.42 6.33
N MET A 480 5.64 32.28 6.93
CA MET A 480 5.02 32.18 8.26
C MET A 480 5.98 31.69 9.35
N GLY A 481 7.17 31.20 9.00
CA GLY A 481 8.19 30.72 9.94
C GLY A 481 8.01 29.27 10.41
N TYR A 482 7.09 28.49 9.79
CA TYR A 482 6.83 27.10 10.19
C TYR A 482 8.02 26.18 9.88
N VAL A 483 8.68 26.38 8.73
CA VAL A 483 9.85 25.58 8.35
C VAL A 483 11.03 25.93 9.24
N ALA A 484 11.24 27.22 9.49
CA ALA A 484 12.30 27.68 10.39
C ALA A 484 12.17 27.09 11.80
N GLU A 485 10.96 27.12 12.39
CA GLU A 485 10.76 26.54 13.73
C GLU A 485 10.88 25.01 13.72
N TYR A 486 10.39 24.33 12.67
CA TYR A 486 10.58 22.88 12.53
C TYR A 486 12.06 22.50 12.49
N ILE A 487 12.89 23.21 11.72
CA ILE A 487 14.33 22.96 11.63
C ILE A 487 15.00 23.18 12.99
N LYS A 488 14.60 24.23 13.73
CA LYS A 488 15.11 24.49 15.09
C LYS A 488 14.79 23.35 16.06
N VAL A 489 13.53 22.90 16.07
CA VAL A 489 13.09 21.80 16.94
C VAL A 489 13.75 20.49 16.56
N SER A 490 13.84 20.18 15.26
CA SER A 490 14.44 18.95 14.75
C SER A 490 15.95 18.91 14.95
N GLY A 491 16.63 20.05 14.80
CA GLY A 491 18.06 20.18 15.07
C GLY A 491 18.40 19.94 16.55
N LYS A 492 17.53 20.35 17.48
CA LYS A 492 17.70 20.03 18.91
C LYS A 492 17.56 18.53 19.21
N ARG A 493 16.71 17.83 18.44
CA ARG A 493 16.44 16.39 18.60
C ARG A 493 17.56 15.51 18.02
N SER A 494 18.14 15.90 16.88
CA SER A 494 19.22 15.18 16.23
C SER A 494 20.37 16.10 15.86
N GLN A 495 21.51 15.90 16.52
CA GLN A 495 22.75 16.63 16.27
C GLN A 495 23.29 16.38 14.86
N LEU A 496 23.17 15.15 14.38
CA LEU A 496 23.56 14.80 13.02
C LEU A 496 22.75 15.59 12.00
N LEU A 497 21.42 15.61 12.17
CA LEU A 497 20.51 16.39 11.32
C LEU A 497 20.89 17.87 11.36
N MET A 498 21.13 18.43 12.55
CA MET A 498 21.58 19.81 12.73
C MET A 498 22.88 20.11 11.97
N HIS A 499 23.91 19.28 12.10
CA HIS A 499 25.18 19.50 11.42
C HIS A 499 25.04 19.44 9.90
N GLN A 500 24.28 18.48 9.38
CA GLN A 500 24.03 18.36 7.95
C GLN A 500 23.20 19.54 7.41
N LEU A 501 22.28 20.07 8.20
CA LEU A 501 21.53 21.30 7.89
C LEU A 501 22.43 22.53 7.84
N ILE A 502 23.27 22.74 8.86
CA ILE A 502 24.24 23.85 8.89
C ILE A 502 25.16 23.75 7.67
N TRP A 503 25.68 22.56 7.37
CA TRP A 503 26.54 22.39 6.21
C TRP A 503 25.83 22.73 4.91
N ASN A 504 24.60 22.25 4.73
CA ASN A 504 23.79 22.55 3.56
C ASN A 504 23.54 24.07 3.43
N MET A 505 23.19 24.75 4.52
CA MET A 505 22.97 26.20 4.55
C MET A 505 24.24 26.99 4.24
N GLU A 506 25.38 26.59 4.82
CA GLU A 506 26.69 27.21 4.56
C GLU A 506 27.15 27.02 3.11
N THR A 507 26.78 25.91 2.48
CA THR A 507 27.06 25.70 1.05
C THR A 507 26.10 26.43 0.12
N ASN A 508 24.88 26.76 0.56
CA ASN A 508 23.82 27.31 -0.30
C ASN A 508 23.55 28.81 -0.09
N LYS A 509 24.20 29.46 0.88
CA LYS A 509 24.11 30.91 1.09
C LYS A 509 24.71 31.72 -0.08
N TYR A 510 25.66 31.14 -0.83
CA TYR A 510 26.28 31.76 -2.01
C TYR A 510 25.94 30.97 -3.28
N ARG A 511 25.84 31.67 -4.41
CA ARG A 511 25.53 31.05 -5.72
C ARG A 511 26.77 30.56 -6.45
N ASP A 512 27.90 31.17 -6.17
CA ASP A 512 29.19 30.94 -6.78
C ASP A 512 30.14 30.15 -5.87
N GLU A 513 31.18 29.55 -6.45
CA GLU A 513 32.17 28.76 -5.70
C GLU A 513 33.11 29.62 -4.86
N ASP A 514 33.25 30.91 -5.22
CA ASP A 514 34.16 31.87 -4.57
C ASP A 514 33.47 32.74 -3.49
N ALA A 515 32.18 32.48 -3.20
CA ALA A 515 31.41 33.17 -2.17
C ALA A 515 31.26 34.70 -2.36
N LEU A 516 31.26 35.17 -3.61
CA LEU A 516 31.10 36.57 -4.00
C LEU A 516 29.63 36.92 -4.28
N GLU A 517 28.85 36.01 -4.87
CA GLU A 517 27.44 36.22 -5.23
C GLU A 517 26.50 35.66 -4.17
N LYS A 518 25.94 36.57 -3.35
CA LYS A 518 24.93 36.23 -2.35
C LYS A 518 23.58 35.96 -3.02
N ASP A 519 22.85 34.96 -2.52
CA ASP A 519 21.47 34.74 -2.95
C ASP A 519 20.52 35.67 -2.17
N ASP A 520 20.06 36.75 -2.80
CA ASP A 520 19.31 37.86 -2.16
C ASP A 520 18.12 37.41 -1.30
N GLN A 521 17.43 36.34 -1.70
CA GLN A 521 16.23 35.85 -1.00
C GLN A 521 16.54 34.92 0.17
N THR A 522 17.72 34.29 0.20
CA THR A 522 17.95 33.09 1.02
C THR A 522 19.15 33.22 1.93
N HIS A 523 20.16 33.99 1.50
CA HIS A 523 21.38 34.23 2.25
C HIS A 523 21.06 34.79 3.65
N THR A 524 20.15 35.76 3.77
CA THR A 524 19.78 36.35 5.07
C THR A 524 19.07 35.34 5.98
N VAL A 525 18.13 34.56 5.44
CA VAL A 525 17.35 33.57 6.21
C VAL A 525 18.25 32.42 6.66
N MET A 526 19.05 31.85 5.75
CA MET A 526 19.99 30.77 6.05
C MET A 526 21.05 31.22 7.06
N ARG A 527 21.61 32.43 6.92
CA ARG A 527 22.58 32.96 7.89
C ARG A 527 21.99 33.14 9.28
N LYS A 528 20.77 33.71 9.38
CA LYS A 528 20.05 33.81 10.66
C LYS A 528 19.86 32.42 11.27
N MET A 529 19.49 31.43 10.45
CA MET A 529 19.26 30.07 10.91
C MET A 529 20.54 29.37 11.38
N THR A 530 21.65 29.50 10.65
CA THR A 530 22.95 28.98 11.08
C THR A 530 23.35 29.56 12.44
N ILE A 531 23.15 30.86 12.65
CA ILE A 531 23.44 31.51 13.93
C ILE A 531 22.56 30.93 15.05
N VAL A 532 21.25 30.78 14.81
CA VAL A 532 20.30 30.23 15.80
C VAL A 532 20.66 28.79 16.16
N LEU A 533 20.98 27.95 15.18
CA LEU A 533 21.38 26.56 15.42
C LEU A 533 22.73 26.46 16.15
N SER A 534 23.66 27.37 15.86
CA SER A 534 24.99 27.41 16.51
C SER A 534 24.98 28.04 17.90
N ALA A 535 23.95 28.85 18.21
CA ALA A 535 23.82 29.52 19.51
C ALA A 535 23.38 28.56 20.63
N ASP A 536 22.81 27.40 20.28
CA ASP A 536 22.35 26.39 21.24
C ASP A 536 23.55 25.55 21.76
N ARG A 537 24.42 26.21 22.53
CA ARG A 537 25.76 25.76 22.95
C ARG A 537 25.80 24.64 24.00
N SER A 538 24.65 24.11 24.42
CA SER A 538 24.55 23.16 25.55
C SER A 538 24.97 21.72 25.22
N GLN A 539 25.24 21.39 23.95
CA GLN A 539 25.49 20.02 23.51
C GLN A 539 26.99 19.74 23.21
N PRO A 540 27.61 18.69 23.80
CA PRO A 540 29.03 18.34 23.61
C PRO A 540 29.47 18.18 22.14
N LEU A 541 28.53 17.88 21.23
CA LEU A 541 28.81 17.70 19.81
C LEU A 541 29.00 19.01 19.01
N ASN A 542 28.61 20.19 19.52
CA ASN A 542 28.93 21.46 18.85
C ASN A 542 30.45 21.73 18.82
N ILE A 543 31.17 21.29 19.86
CA ILE A 543 32.63 21.33 19.90
C ILE A 543 33.23 20.40 18.84
N ILE A 544 32.57 19.25 18.58
CA ILE A 544 32.98 18.32 17.52
C ILE A 544 32.76 18.96 16.15
N TRP A 545 31.62 19.64 15.94
CA TRP A 545 31.35 20.39 14.71
C TRP A 545 32.36 21.50 14.45
N GLU A 546 32.65 22.37 15.42
CA GLU A 546 33.64 23.44 15.24
C GLU A 546 35.01 22.87 14.85
N ARG A 547 35.44 21.81 15.53
CA ARG A 547 36.68 21.11 15.20
C ARG A 547 36.64 20.50 13.79
N GLN A 548 35.52 19.90 13.42
CA GLN A 548 35.31 19.27 12.12
C GLN A 548 35.25 20.31 10.98
N ALA A 549 34.59 21.45 11.18
CA ALA A 549 34.50 22.56 10.22
C ALA A 549 35.87 23.20 9.98
N VAL A 550 36.63 23.46 11.06
CA VAL A 550 38.02 23.95 10.99
C VAL A 550 38.90 22.94 10.26
N HIS A 551 38.70 21.64 10.51
CA HIS A 551 39.45 20.58 9.84
C HIS A 551 39.10 20.49 8.34
N SER A 552 37.82 20.53 7.98
CA SER A 552 37.40 20.53 6.58
C SER A 552 37.92 21.76 5.84
N ALA A 553 37.89 22.94 6.45
CA ALA A 553 38.45 24.14 5.84
C ALA A 553 39.96 23.99 5.56
N LYS A 554 40.70 23.40 6.51
CA LYS A 554 42.13 23.08 6.32
C LYS A 554 42.32 22.08 5.18
N LEU A 555 41.53 21.00 5.12
CA LEU A 555 41.59 20.03 4.01
C LEU A 555 41.25 20.67 2.66
N THR A 556 40.14 21.41 2.56
CA THR A 556 39.72 22.09 1.32
C THR A 556 40.74 23.12 0.86
N ASN A 557 41.50 23.76 1.75
CA ASN A 557 42.59 24.67 1.37
C ASN A 557 43.86 23.93 0.93
N ILE A 558 44.16 22.78 1.53
CA ILE A 558 45.37 22.01 1.27
C ILE A 558 45.24 21.15 0.00
N ILE A 559 44.06 20.59 -0.28
CA ILE A 559 43.83 19.69 -1.42
C ILE A 559 44.11 20.35 -2.78
N PRO A 560 43.68 21.59 -3.07
CA PRO A 560 44.02 22.29 -4.31
C PRO A 560 45.52 22.55 -4.43
N ILE A 561 46.24 22.78 -3.32
CA ILE A 561 47.69 22.96 -3.29
C ILE A 561 48.38 21.63 -3.62
N ILE A 562 47.89 20.51 -3.08
CA ILE A 562 48.37 19.16 -3.40
C ILE A 562 48.09 18.82 -4.87
N LEU A 563 46.89 19.10 -5.38
CA LEU A 563 46.52 18.86 -6.77
C LEU A 563 47.31 19.75 -7.74
N ARG A 564 47.65 20.99 -7.36
CA ARG A 564 48.58 21.84 -8.13
C ARG A 564 50.02 21.31 -8.08
N GLN A 565 50.47 20.78 -6.94
CA GLN A 565 51.80 20.19 -6.77
C GLN A 565 51.95 18.81 -7.41
N GLN A 566 50.87 18.07 -7.65
CA GLN A 566 50.89 16.81 -8.41
C GLN A 566 51.39 16.98 -9.86
N TYR A 567 51.34 18.20 -10.40
CA TYR A 567 51.93 18.53 -11.70
C TYR A 567 53.47 18.70 -11.65
N CYS A 568 54.08 18.76 -10.46
CA CYS A 568 55.52 18.94 -10.24
C CYS A 568 56.01 18.07 -9.06
N LEU A 569 56.07 16.74 -9.20
CA LEU A 569 56.62 15.89 -8.15
C LEU A 569 58.04 15.39 -8.48
N THR A 570 59.02 15.96 -7.77
CA THR A 570 60.33 15.34 -7.45
C THR A 570 60.28 14.83 -5.99
N GLY A 571 61.07 13.82 -5.62
CA GLY A 571 60.93 13.05 -4.37
C GLY A 571 60.91 13.82 -3.02
N LYS A 572 61.23 15.12 -2.98
CA LYS A 572 61.15 15.96 -1.77
C LYS A 572 59.74 16.50 -1.46
N SER A 573 58.82 16.51 -2.42
CA SER A 573 57.43 16.96 -2.19
C SER A 573 56.56 15.86 -1.60
N VAL A 574 56.91 14.58 -1.78
CA VAL A 574 56.19 13.42 -1.22
C VAL A 574 56.33 13.35 0.31
N SER A 575 57.54 13.56 0.83
CA SER A 575 57.81 13.56 2.28
C SER A 575 57.21 14.78 3.02
N LYS A 576 57.09 15.94 2.36
CA LYS A 576 56.31 17.08 2.88
C LYS A 576 54.81 16.78 2.88
N LEU A 577 54.31 16.08 1.87
CA LEU A 577 52.93 15.60 1.81
C LEU A 577 52.65 14.63 2.96
N GLU A 578 53.52 13.66 3.22
CA GLU A 578 53.41 12.71 4.35
C GLU A 578 53.47 13.40 5.73
N ALA A 579 54.30 14.43 5.88
CA ALA A 579 54.39 15.21 7.13
C ALA A 579 53.14 16.05 7.41
N VAL A 580 52.50 16.59 6.37
CA VAL A 580 51.21 17.31 6.48
C VAL A 580 50.07 16.32 6.71
N HIS A 581 50.09 15.15 6.05
CA HIS A 581 49.06 14.12 6.17
C HIS A 581 49.06 13.42 7.55
N SER A 582 50.24 13.09 8.08
CA SER A 582 50.41 12.48 9.41
C SER A 582 49.95 13.38 10.56
N ARG A 583 50.06 14.71 10.40
CA ARG A 583 49.52 15.70 11.36
C ARG A 583 48.00 15.85 11.31
N LEU A 584 47.35 15.53 10.19
CA LEU A 584 45.91 15.70 10.00
C LEU A 584 45.08 14.48 10.43
N LEU A 585 45.64 13.27 10.40
CA LEU A 585 44.91 12.00 10.56
C LEU A 585 44.74 11.48 12.00
N ASN A 586 45.29 12.14 13.01
CA ASN A 586 45.35 11.61 14.39
C ASN A 586 44.18 12.01 15.30
N MET A 587 43.02 12.44 14.77
CA MET A 587 41.88 12.84 15.63
C MET A 587 40.56 12.15 15.24
N LEU A 588 39.84 11.71 16.27
CA LEU A 588 38.53 11.06 16.29
C LEU A 588 37.47 11.86 15.53
N PHE A 589 36.90 11.35 14.43
CA PHE A 589 35.75 12.02 13.79
C PHE A 589 34.83 11.05 13.02
N TYR A 590 33.55 11.44 12.93
CA TYR A 590 32.59 10.92 11.96
C TYR A 590 33.07 11.20 10.53
N LEU A 591 32.99 10.22 9.63
CA LEU A 591 33.08 10.53 8.20
C LEU A 591 31.84 11.35 7.82
N PHE A 592 32.04 12.51 7.19
CA PHE A 592 30.98 13.43 6.71
C PHE A 592 29.84 12.76 5.92
N TYR A 593 30.09 11.58 5.36
CA TYR A 593 29.18 10.81 4.51
C TYR A 593 28.62 9.54 5.17
N MET A 594 29.13 9.13 6.34
CA MET A 594 28.74 7.92 7.07
C MET A 594 28.70 8.24 8.57
N PRO A 595 27.59 8.81 9.04
CA PRO A 595 27.49 9.30 10.40
C PRO A 595 27.30 8.19 11.45
N ASP A 596 26.98 6.97 11.05
CA ASP A 596 26.71 5.88 12.02
C ASP A 596 28.01 5.24 12.53
N ASN A 597 29.12 5.53 11.84
CA ASN A 597 30.46 5.06 12.22
C ASN A 597 31.14 6.10 13.12
N CYS A 598 30.83 6.06 14.42
CA CYS A 598 31.56 6.76 15.49
C CYS A 598 32.97 6.19 15.65
N LEU A 599 33.89 6.37 14.70
CA LEU A 599 35.13 5.60 14.71
C LEU A 599 36.38 6.47 14.76
N LYS A 600 37.27 6.03 15.65
CA LYS A 600 38.68 6.42 15.75
C LYS A 600 39.35 5.89 14.48
N VAL A 601 39.31 6.70 13.42
CA VAL A 601 39.84 6.33 12.10
C VAL A 601 41.34 6.58 12.08
N ARG A 602 42.12 5.53 11.79
CA ARG A 602 43.53 5.64 11.41
C ARG A 602 43.66 5.27 9.94
N ALA A 603 43.99 6.23 9.08
CA ALA A 603 44.29 5.93 7.68
C ALA A 603 45.77 5.55 7.55
N GLN A 604 46.04 4.45 6.86
CA GLN A 604 47.39 3.95 6.59
C GLN A 604 47.56 3.77 5.08
N MET A 605 48.63 4.32 4.50
CA MET A 605 48.92 4.19 3.07
C MET A 605 49.27 2.73 2.77
N ALA A 606 48.53 2.08 1.85
CA ALA A 606 48.69 0.66 1.55
C ALA A 606 49.60 0.42 0.34
N SER A 607 49.50 1.24 -0.72
CA SER A 607 50.43 1.20 -1.86
C SER A 607 50.36 2.49 -2.71
N ALA A 608 51.47 2.82 -3.38
CA ALA A 608 51.54 3.86 -4.41
C ALA A 608 51.79 3.19 -5.77
N GLY A 609 50.77 3.14 -6.63
CA GLY A 609 50.81 2.47 -7.92
C GLY A 609 50.69 3.44 -9.09
N LYS A 610 51.41 3.15 -10.19
CA LYS A 610 51.23 3.85 -11.47
C LYS A 610 50.12 3.16 -12.28
N SER A 611 49.02 3.83 -12.63
CA SER A 611 48.12 3.34 -13.70
C SER A 611 47.17 4.39 -14.31
N GLN A 612 47.02 4.21 -15.63
CA GLN A 612 46.08 4.69 -16.67
C GLN A 612 45.75 6.18 -16.84
N CYS A 613 46.09 6.67 -18.04
CA CYS A 613 45.78 8.00 -18.55
C CYS A 613 44.29 8.16 -18.88
N LEU A 614 43.58 9.00 -18.12
CA LEU A 614 42.25 9.48 -18.48
C LEU A 614 42.37 10.66 -19.45
N LYS A 615 41.58 10.65 -20.54
CA LYS A 615 41.47 11.77 -21.48
C LYS A 615 40.58 12.85 -20.87
N SER A 616 41.10 14.07 -20.78
CA SER A 616 40.31 15.27 -20.51
C SER A 616 39.34 15.56 -21.68
N PRO A 617 38.20 16.24 -21.44
CA PRO A 617 37.29 16.72 -22.50
C PRO A 617 37.98 17.54 -23.61
N ASN A 618 39.16 18.11 -23.33
CA ASN A 618 39.96 18.89 -24.26
C ASN A 618 41.09 18.07 -24.93
N GLY A 619 41.00 16.74 -24.98
CA GLY A 619 41.90 15.87 -25.75
C GLY A 619 43.31 15.65 -25.17
N LYS A 620 43.72 16.32 -24.08
CA LYS A 620 45.02 16.08 -23.43
C LYS A 620 44.99 14.81 -22.57
N ARG A 621 45.89 13.86 -22.85
CA ARG A 621 46.17 12.68 -22.01
C ARG A 621 46.90 13.14 -20.75
N ARG A 622 46.38 12.83 -19.55
CA ARG A 622 47.02 13.14 -18.26
C ARG A 622 47.36 11.85 -17.51
N GLN A 623 48.61 11.71 -17.06
CA GLN A 623 49.00 10.65 -16.11
C GLN A 623 48.58 11.06 -14.70
N ILE A 624 47.89 10.16 -13.98
CA ILE A 624 47.51 10.35 -12.58
C ILE A 624 48.22 9.27 -11.77
N THR A 625 48.88 9.65 -10.67
CA THR A 625 49.43 8.71 -9.69
C THR A 625 48.31 8.28 -8.74
N MET A 626 48.06 6.97 -8.60
CA MET A 626 47.04 6.44 -7.69
C MET A 626 47.66 6.08 -6.35
N PHE A 627 47.05 6.55 -5.26
CA PHE A 627 47.39 6.18 -3.90
C PHE A 627 46.24 5.34 -3.32
N GLU A 628 46.55 4.14 -2.86
CA GLU A 628 45.58 3.24 -2.23
C GLU A 628 45.73 3.33 -0.70
N TRP A 629 44.63 3.66 -0.01
CA TRP A 629 44.63 3.91 1.44
C TRP A 629 43.73 2.92 2.15
N LYS A 630 44.22 2.34 3.24
CA LYS A 630 43.45 1.45 4.11
C LYS A 630 42.97 2.25 5.31
N ILE A 631 41.66 2.36 5.48
CA ILE A 631 41.04 3.00 6.65
C ILE A 631 40.84 1.91 7.71
N ILE A 632 41.59 2.00 8.80
CA ILE A 632 41.49 1.05 9.91
C ILE A 632 40.53 1.63 10.95
N MET A 633 39.45 0.89 11.20
CA MET A 633 38.47 1.21 12.23
C MET A 633 38.84 0.46 13.52
N PHE A 634 38.65 1.09 14.69
CA PHE A 634 39.12 0.57 15.97
C PHE A 634 38.50 -0.78 16.38
N GLU A 635 37.36 -1.17 15.79
CA GLU A 635 36.71 -2.48 16.00
C GLU A 635 37.32 -3.64 15.18
N GLY A 636 38.50 -3.46 14.57
CA GLY A 636 39.18 -4.53 13.81
C GLY A 636 38.56 -4.83 12.43
N LYS A 637 37.42 -4.21 12.09
CA LYS A 637 36.86 -4.21 10.72
C LYS A 637 37.69 -3.27 9.84
N SER A 638 38.53 -3.83 8.96
CA SER A 638 39.20 -3.04 7.93
C SER A 638 38.26 -2.79 6.77
N LEU A 639 37.91 -1.54 6.51
CA LEU A 639 37.28 -1.15 5.24
C LEU A 639 38.40 -0.96 4.21
N SER A 640 38.51 -1.89 3.25
CA SER A 640 39.26 -1.65 2.02
C SER A 640 38.46 -0.69 1.14
N LEU A 641 38.53 0.60 1.44
CA LEU A 641 38.07 1.61 0.50
C LEU A 641 39.09 1.67 -0.64
N ILE A 642 38.80 0.99 -1.75
CA ILE A 642 39.43 1.36 -3.01
C ILE A 642 38.90 2.78 -3.30
N ILE A 643 39.72 3.80 -3.00
CA ILE A 643 39.48 5.20 -3.35
C ILE A 643 39.65 5.34 -4.88
N ARG A 644 38.81 4.65 -5.65
CA ARG A 644 38.74 4.80 -7.10
C ARG A 644 37.82 5.98 -7.41
N ALA A 645 38.43 7.09 -7.83
CA ALA A 645 37.83 8.22 -8.55
C ALA A 645 36.76 9.08 -7.85
N TRP A 646 36.08 8.61 -6.78
CA TRP A 646 34.96 9.34 -6.18
C TRP A 646 35.37 10.55 -5.32
N GLN A 647 36.54 10.52 -4.67
CA GLN A 647 37.04 11.67 -3.90
C GLN A 647 37.72 12.73 -4.77
N ILE A 648 38.27 12.36 -5.93
CA ILE A 648 38.96 13.31 -6.82
C ILE A 648 37.94 14.23 -7.51
N THR A 649 36.73 13.74 -7.80
CA THR A 649 35.67 14.56 -8.42
C THR A 649 34.83 15.41 -7.44
N MET A 650 35.04 15.27 -6.13
CA MET A 650 34.33 16.03 -5.08
C MET A 650 35.08 17.30 -4.62
N PHE A 651 36.39 17.37 -4.89
CA PHE A 651 37.22 18.56 -4.65
C PHE A 651 37.65 19.26 -5.95
N GLU A 652 37.21 18.76 -7.10
CA GLU A 652 37.11 19.57 -8.31
C GLU A 652 36.09 20.67 -8.05
N GLY A 653 36.40 21.92 -8.41
CA GLY A 653 35.49 23.07 -8.39
C GLY A 653 34.31 22.88 -9.34
N GLN A 654 33.47 21.90 -9.03
CA GLN A 654 32.23 21.59 -9.69
C GLN A 654 31.14 21.51 -8.63
N ASN A 655 30.05 22.24 -8.86
CA ASN A 655 28.86 22.33 -8.02
C ASN A 655 28.44 20.97 -7.39
N PRO A 656 28.79 20.73 -6.11
CA PRO A 656 28.55 19.45 -5.43
C PRO A 656 27.06 19.17 -5.22
N ASN A 657 26.22 20.20 -5.25
CA ASN A 657 24.77 20.07 -5.10
C ASN A 657 24.11 19.40 -6.30
N GLY A 658 24.65 19.58 -7.51
CA GLY A 658 24.17 18.87 -8.71
C GLY A 658 24.38 17.36 -8.59
N LYS A 659 25.55 16.95 -8.10
CA LYS A 659 25.89 15.53 -7.85
C LYS A 659 25.08 14.96 -6.68
N ARG A 660 24.88 15.71 -5.59
CA ARG A 660 24.01 15.29 -4.47
C ARG A 660 22.56 15.08 -4.89
N ARG A 661 22.00 15.95 -5.74
CA ARG A 661 20.65 15.75 -6.30
C ARG A 661 20.58 14.50 -7.17
N ALA A 662 21.59 14.24 -8.01
CA ALA A 662 21.65 13.02 -8.80
C ALA A 662 21.73 11.75 -7.93
N ILE A 663 22.47 11.79 -6.81
CA ILE A 663 22.56 10.70 -5.84
C ILE A 663 21.25 10.53 -5.06
N GLN A 664 20.57 11.62 -4.69
CA GLN A 664 19.22 11.54 -4.11
C GLN A 664 18.21 10.96 -5.11
N VAL A 665 18.38 11.20 -6.41
CA VAL A 665 17.56 10.54 -7.43
C VAL A 665 17.84 9.02 -7.50
N MET A 666 18.97 8.53 -6.95
CA MET A 666 19.17 7.09 -6.70
C MET A 666 18.26 6.53 -5.58
N ILE A 667 17.28 7.29 -5.08
CA ILE A 667 16.12 6.75 -4.37
C ILE A 667 15.42 5.64 -5.17
N TYR A 668 15.60 5.59 -6.49
CA TYR A 668 15.19 4.45 -7.29
C TYR A 668 15.75 3.11 -6.77
N LYS A 669 16.93 3.09 -6.13
CA LYS A 669 17.47 1.89 -5.47
C LYS A 669 16.62 1.44 -4.27
N ALA A 670 15.91 2.34 -3.61
CA ALA A 670 14.97 1.98 -2.54
C ALA A 670 13.63 1.47 -3.12
N ILE A 671 13.29 1.87 -4.36
CA ILE A 671 12.08 1.46 -5.07
C ILE A 671 12.26 0.10 -5.77
N PHE A 672 13.46 -0.13 -6.33
CA PHE A 672 13.89 -1.42 -6.90
C PHE A 672 14.30 -2.39 -5.82
#